data_AF-A0A1F5TI31-F1
#
_entry.id   AF-A0A1F5TI31-F1
#
_cell.length_a   1.000
_cell.length_b   1.000
_cell.length_c   1.000
_cell.angle_alpha   90.00
_cell.angle_beta   90.00
_cell.angle_gamma   90.00
#
_symmetry.space_group_name_H-M   'P 1'
#
loop_
_entity.id
_entity.type
_entity.pdbx_description
1 polymer ?
#
loop_
_entity_poly.entity_id
_entity_poly.type
_entity_poly.pdbx_seq_one_letter_code
_entity_poly.pdbx_strand_id
1 'polypeptide(L)'
;MFNRKQNFIPPCLEVKRSVYFGAPKSDHFPPAKSAWSYLLIPLKLLPYFIVVMLILAIGIGIFAGVSIAPYYASLKSVYASGLEGQTELTAAQDFILKQDFKSALASLTAAEKSFGEAKQGLAIAGEAAVFRSAPVKNQLTVAEDVIEIGAIVSRSLKNITQIGVEIQDTLKMEKLSWQGISPEKKEQMLAIMVDSVDELTAAEAEFKLAGEKLVDINRRQPLFIFDKAVNPLRDKIPKTQKAFGNLVTMAKLLPAFAGYPAERTYLFILENNREMRPSGGFIGTYGILKIENAEIKTFFTDNSYNLDQPVNKTLNIESPAPMKQYMNQPKWFFRDSNWWPDWPTSAEKAEWFYVEEGGKEKLDGVIAITPTVIENLIGVLGEFKVGDLTFDKKNFWEKLQYEVEFGYNEKGVATSDRKDVIGDLGQQMLARLYTLPMSEWTSLTDLISEEVKEKQILLYFNDAPMQTLAVENGWAGEVKNFSGDYLMLVDANLAALKTDSVMARTVKYTLTPEKNSLPAQAGDMVASVAVTYQNLGTFSWKTTRYRTYTRLYVPSGSDLIGVWADGVPLHAINVLPGKVDVYDEFSKRAFGVFFEVEPQKAKTIVWKYKLPDAINAQIKNGEYSLLVQKQPGIIDFNLQLDLQFAQKIKQSVKGLSAAKNQIKHAEVVDRDQIYNVWLEE
;
A
#
# COMPACT_ATOMS: atom_id res chain seq x y z
N MET A 1 27.99 55.74 -10.77
CA MET A 1 27.70 57.18 -11.00
C MET A 1 26.77 57.30 -12.21
N PHE A 2 25.90 58.34 -12.24
CA PHE A 2 25.06 58.79 -13.38
C PHE A 2 24.13 57.79 -14.13
N ASN A 3 22.81 57.91 -13.89
CA ASN A 3 21.77 58.44 -14.81
C ASN A 3 21.88 58.14 -16.35
N ARG A 4 20.79 57.94 -17.12
CA ARG A 4 19.41 58.49 -17.00
C ARG A 4 18.37 57.83 -17.97
N LYS A 5 17.07 57.90 -17.62
CA LYS A 5 15.85 57.78 -18.49
C LYS A 5 15.55 56.39 -19.11
N GLN A 6 14.30 56.04 -19.48
CA GLN A 6 13.07 56.84 -19.69
C GLN A 6 11.79 56.14 -19.15
N ASN A 7 10.65 56.86 -19.05
CA ASN A 7 9.42 56.45 -18.32
C ASN A 7 8.28 55.96 -19.26
N PHE A 8 7.24 55.31 -18.72
CA PHE A 8 5.86 55.88 -18.63
C PHE A 8 4.85 55.07 -17.76
N ILE A 9 4.15 55.78 -16.86
CA ILE A 9 3.15 55.37 -15.82
C ILE A 9 2.38 56.68 -15.44
N PRO A 10 1.11 56.77 -14.92
CA PRO A 10 0.05 55.79 -14.52
C PRO A 10 -1.17 55.92 -15.52
N PRO A 11 -2.52 55.99 -15.21
CA PRO A 11 -3.37 55.88 -14.00
C PRO A 11 -4.69 55.05 -14.13
N CYS A 12 -5.63 55.22 -13.18
CA CYS A 12 -6.92 54.51 -13.02
C CYS A 12 -8.10 55.47 -12.70
N LEU A 13 -9.35 54.93 -12.71
CA LEU A 13 -10.58 55.38 -11.99
C LEU A 13 -11.20 56.77 -12.30
N GLU A 14 -12.51 56.79 -12.65
CA GLU A 14 -13.57 57.38 -11.78
C GLU A 14 -15.02 57.03 -12.25
N VAL A 15 -16.06 57.57 -11.58
CA VAL A 15 -17.47 57.14 -11.69
C VAL A 15 -18.46 58.33 -11.62
N LYS A 16 -19.41 58.49 -12.57
CA LYS A 16 -20.85 58.87 -12.32
C LYS A 16 -21.74 59.12 -13.57
N ARG A 17 -22.94 58.53 -13.54
CA ARG A 17 -24.29 59.02 -13.91
C ARG A 17 -24.53 60.03 -15.09
N SER A 18 -25.25 59.50 -16.10
CA SER A 18 -26.64 59.87 -16.50
C SER A 18 -26.98 60.97 -17.54
N VAL A 19 -28.18 60.80 -18.13
CA VAL A 19 -29.07 61.71 -18.92
C VAL A 19 -29.06 61.56 -20.46
N TYR A 20 -30.22 61.14 -20.97
CA TYR A 20 -30.88 61.29 -22.29
C TYR A 20 -30.16 62.01 -23.45
N PHE A 21 -30.37 61.52 -24.68
CA PHE A 21 -31.19 62.23 -25.70
C PHE A 21 -31.73 61.30 -26.80
N GLY A 22 -32.68 61.81 -27.59
CA GLY A 22 -33.66 61.05 -28.38
C GLY A 22 -33.17 60.37 -29.68
N ALA A 23 -34.02 59.48 -30.17
CA ALA A 23 -33.94 58.90 -31.50
C ALA A 23 -34.72 59.73 -32.54
N PRO A 24 -34.40 59.60 -33.84
CA PRO A 24 -35.37 59.73 -34.91
C PRO A 24 -35.72 58.38 -35.56
N LYS A 25 -36.79 58.42 -36.36
CA LYS A 25 -37.43 57.31 -37.10
C LYS A 25 -36.76 57.18 -38.51
N SER A 26 -37.15 56.32 -39.46
CA SER A 26 -38.45 55.68 -39.72
C SER A 26 -38.39 54.47 -40.68
N ASP A 27 -39.59 53.92 -40.98
CA ASP A 27 -40.00 53.25 -42.23
C ASP A 27 -39.93 51.71 -42.38
N HIS A 28 -40.99 51.11 -41.83
CA HIS A 28 -41.99 50.31 -42.56
C HIS A 28 -41.64 48.96 -43.22
N PHE A 29 -42.04 47.87 -42.53
CA PHE A 29 -42.73 46.70 -43.12
C PHE A 29 -43.87 46.24 -42.14
N PRO A 30 -44.86 45.43 -42.57
CA PRO A 30 -46.13 45.26 -41.84
C PRO A 30 -46.05 44.31 -40.62
N PRO A 31 -47.05 44.34 -39.72
CA PRO A 31 -46.98 43.64 -38.44
C PRO A 31 -47.21 42.13 -38.56
N ALA A 32 -46.12 41.36 -38.63
CA ALA A 32 -46.14 40.00 -38.14
C ALA A 32 -46.51 40.01 -36.64
N LYS A 33 -47.48 39.18 -36.22
CA LYS A 33 -47.77 38.98 -34.79
C LYS A 33 -46.49 38.47 -34.12
N SER A 34 -45.88 39.29 -33.27
CA SER A 34 -44.56 38.98 -32.71
C SER A 34 -44.63 37.76 -31.79
N ALA A 35 -43.52 37.01 -31.71
CA ALA A 35 -43.42 35.81 -30.87
C ALA A 35 -43.78 36.07 -29.39
N TRP A 36 -43.58 37.31 -28.93
CA TRP A 36 -44.00 37.81 -27.63
C TRP A 36 -45.49 37.62 -27.33
N SER A 37 -46.37 37.58 -28.34
CA SER A 37 -47.81 37.36 -28.13
C SER A 37 -48.14 35.96 -27.57
N TYR A 38 -47.31 34.95 -27.83
CA TYR A 38 -47.42 33.62 -27.22
C TYR A 38 -46.75 33.58 -25.83
N LEU A 39 -45.67 34.33 -25.63
CA LEU A 39 -44.97 34.46 -24.32
C LEU A 39 -45.75 35.27 -23.27
N LEU A 40 -46.74 36.08 -23.67
CA LEU A 40 -47.58 36.84 -22.74
C LEU A 40 -48.62 36.00 -21.99
N ILE A 41 -48.92 34.79 -22.48
CA ILE A 41 -49.84 33.84 -21.79
C ILE A 41 -49.21 33.30 -20.49
N PRO A 42 -48.01 32.69 -20.48
CA PRO A 42 -47.39 32.22 -19.23
C PRO A 42 -47.10 33.36 -18.24
N LEU A 43 -46.76 34.57 -18.71
CA LEU A 43 -46.53 35.72 -17.82
C LEU A 43 -47.80 36.18 -17.07
N LYS A 44 -48.99 36.11 -17.70
CA LYS A 44 -50.26 36.38 -17.01
C LYS A 44 -50.72 35.24 -16.11
N LEU A 45 -50.29 34.01 -16.38
CA LEU A 45 -50.53 32.84 -15.52
C LEU A 45 -49.55 32.75 -14.35
N LEU A 46 -48.40 33.42 -14.39
CA LEU A 46 -47.37 33.34 -13.36
C LEU A 46 -47.87 33.61 -11.92
N PRO A 47 -48.74 34.61 -11.64
CA PRO A 47 -49.30 34.79 -10.29
C PRO A 47 -50.20 33.62 -9.87
N TYR A 48 -51.00 33.08 -10.78
CA TYR A 48 -51.84 31.91 -10.54
C TYR A 48 -50.99 30.65 -10.33
N PHE A 49 -49.89 30.50 -11.06
CA PHE A 49 -48.93 29.40 -10.88
C PHE A 49 -48.24 29.50 -9.51
N ILE A 50 -47.82 30.70 -9.08
CA ILE A 50 -47.27 30.93 -7.73
C ILE A 50 -48.32 30.63 -6.66
N VAL A 51 -49.58 31.06 -6.83
CA VAL A 51 -50.68 30.77 -5.89
C VAL A 51 -51.02 29.28 -5.86
N VAL A 52 -51.05 28.57 -7.00
CA VAL A 52 -51.24 27.12 -7.05
C VAL A 52 -50.07 26.38 -6.42
N MET A 53 -48.83 26.80 -6.65
CA MET A 53 -47.64 26.25 -5.98
C MET A 53 -47.64 26.52 -4.47
N LEU A 54 -48.16 27.66 -4.01
CA LEU A 54 -48.37 27.96 -2.59
C LEU A 54 -49.49 27.10 -1.99
N ILE A 55 -50.63 26.95 -2.66
CA ILE A 55 -51.73 26.09 -2.22
C ILE A 55 -51.30 24.61 -2.21
N LEU A 56 -50.47 24.19 -3.18
CA LEU A 56 -49.86 22.87 -3.18
C LEU A 56 -48.83 22.73 -2.05
N ALA A 57 -47.97 23.72 -1.80
CA ALA A 57 -47.00 23.67 -0.71
C ALA A 57 -47.67 23.66 0.68
N ILE A 58 -48.72 24.47 0.86
CA ILE A 58 -49.55 24.48 2.08
C ILE A 58 -50.35 23.18 2.19
N GLY A 59 -50.94 22.69 1.09
CA GLY A 59 -51.67 21.43 1.04
C GLY A 59 -50.78 20.22 1.33
N ILE A 60 -49.56 20.19 0.79
CA ILE A 60 -48.53 19.19 1.09
C ILE A 60 -48.03 19.34 2.53
N GLY A 61 -47.87 20.56 3.04
CA GLY A 61 -47.48 20.81 4.43
C GLY A 61 -48.54 20.36 5.44
N ILE A 62 -49.82 20.62 5.16
CA ILE A 62 -50.97 20.13 5.96
C ILE A 62 -51.11 18.61 5.80
N PHE A 63 -51.03 18.07 4.59
CA PHE A 63 -51.11 16.63 4.34
C PHE A 63 -49.96 15.88 5.03
N ALA A 64 -48.73 16.38 4.96
CA ALA A 64 -47.59 15.84 5.68
C ALA A 64 -47.78 15.98 7.19
N GLY A 65 -48.17 17.15 7.70
CA GLY A 65 -48.44 17.37 9.13
C GLY A 65 -49.50 16.42 9.69
N VAL A 66 -50.64 16.26 9.00
CA VAL A 66 -51.73 15.34 9.37
C VAL A 66 -51.31 13.88 9.20
N SER A 67 -50.55 13.53 8.15
CA SER A 67 -50.05 12.17 7.95
C SER A 67 -48.98 11.77 8.97
N ILE A 68 -48.20 12.73 9.48
CA ILE A 68 -47.09 12.50 10.42
C ILE A 68 -47.55 12.61 11.86
N ALA A 69 -48.58 13.41 12.19
CA ALA A 69 -49.02 13.63 13.57
C ALA A 69 -49.27 12.34 14.40
N PRO A 70 -49.91 11.27 13.87
CA PRO A 70 -50.04 10.00 14.60
C PRO A 70 -48.71 9.33 14.93
N TYR A 71 -47.69 9.55 14.08
CA TYR A 71 -46.37 8.94 14.14
C TYR A 71 -45.30 9.85 14.77
N TYR A 72 -45.68 11.05 15.24
CA TYR A 72 -44.75 12.03 15.82
C TYR A 72 -44.02 11.47 17.06
N ALA A 73 -44.71 10.68 17.89
CA ALA A 73 -44.09 9.99 19.02
C ALA A 73 -42.99 9.01 18.56
N SER A 74 -43.28 8.21 17.52
CA SER A 74 -42.31 7.27 16.95
C SER A 74 -41.11 8.01 16.34
N LEU A 75 -41.33 9.05 15.51
CA LEU A 75 -40.23 9.84 14.93
C LEU A 75 -39.37 10.54 16.00
N LYS A 76 -39.99 11.02 17.10
CA LYS A 76 -39.25 11.56 18.24
C LYS A 76 -38.40 10.47 18.93
N SER A 77 -38.92 9.25 19.04
CA SER A 77 -38.17 8.09 19.55
C SER A 77 -37.00 7.73 18.63
N VAL A 78 -37.20 7.70 17.30
CA VAL A 78 -36.14 7.45 16.31
C VAL A 78 -34.98 8.43 16.48
N TYR A 79 -35.29 9.73 16.61
CA TYR A 79 -34.27 10.75 16.81
C TYR A 79 -33.57 10.61 18.17
N ALA A 80 -34.32 10.32 19.24
CA ALA A 80 -33.76 10.16 20.58
C ALA A 80 -32.85 8.93 20.69
N SER A 81 -33.35 7.74 20.40
CA SER A 81 -32.57 6.49 20.50
C SER A 81 -31.45 6.43 19.45
N GLY A 82 -31.60 7.08 18.29
CA GLY A 82 -30.52 7.23 17.31
C GLY A 82 -29.38 8.15 17.78
N LEU A 83 -29.70 9.24 18.50
CA LEU A 83 -28.70 10.13 19.11
C LEU A 83 -28.03 9.50 20.34
N GLU A 84 -28.79 8.74 21.14
CA GLU A 84 -28.27 7.94 22.25
C GLU A 84 -27.29 6.86 21.73
N GLY A 85 -27.67 6.09 20.70
CA GLY A 85 -26.80 5.11 20.07
C GLY A 85 -25.52 5.71 19.46
N GLN A 86 -25.59 6.93 18.90
CA GLN A 86 -24.40 7.67 18.47
C GLN A 86 -23.51 8.09 19.65
N THR A 87 -24.11 8.47 20.78
CA THR A 87 -23.40 8.88 22.00
C THR A 87 -22.67 7.69 22.61
N GLU A 88 -23.35 6.55 22.74
CA GLU A 88 -22.79 5.31 23.28
C GLU A 88 -21.72 4.70 22.35
N LEU A 89 -21.88 4.75 21.02
CA LEU A 89 -20.79 4.41 20.08
C LEU A 89 -19.54 5.30 20.26
N THR A 90 -19.74 6.57 20.63
CA THR A 90 -18.63 7.50 20.86
C THR A 90 -17.95 7.21 22.21
N ALA A 91 -18.73 6.93 23.26
CA ALA A 91 -18.20 6.48 24.55
C ALA A 91 -17.42 5.15 24.41
N ALA A 92 -17.96 4.18 23.68
CA ALA A 92 -17.30 2.92 23.38
C ALA A 92 -15.95 3.11 22.65
N GLN A 93 -15.88 3.99 21.63
CA GLN A 93 -14.63 4.34 20.98
C GLN A 93 -13.61 4.87 22.01
N ASP A 94 -14.06 5.75 22.90
CA ASP A 94 -13.24 6.36 23.94
C ASP A 94 -12.77 5.37 25.02
N PHE A 95 -13.54 4.32 25.31
CA PHE A 95 -13.18 3.24 26.23
C PHE A 95 -12.21 2.24 25.59
N ILE A 96 -12.44 1.84 24.33
CA ILE A 96 -11.52 0.98 23.56
C ILE A 96 -10.12 1.61 23.48
N LEU A 97 -10.04 2.92 23.18
CA LEU A 97 -8.77 3.66 23.15
C LEU A 97 -8.04 3.73 24.50
N LYS A 98 -8.74 3.47 25.61
CA LYS A 98 -8.18 3.43 26.98
C LYS A 98 -7.91 2.00 27.47
N GLN A 99 -8.19 0.98 26.64
CA GLN A 99 -8.23 -0.45 26.99
C GLN A 99 -9.27 -0.81 28.08
N ASP A 100 -10.31 0.01 28.27
CA ASP A 100 -11.43 -0.35 29.16
C ASP A 100 -12.48 -1.14 28.36
N PHE A 101 -12.16 -2.40 28.03
CA PHE A 101 -13.04 -3.22 27.22
C PHE A 101 -14.37 -3.56 27.92
N LYS A 102 -14.41 -3.52 29.27
CA LYS A 102 -15.64 -3.78 30.03
C LYS A 102 -16.63 -2.62 29.94
N SER A 103 -16.17 -1.37 30.10
CA SER A 103 -17.04 -0.20 29.86
C SER A 103 -17.39 -0.06 28.38
N ALA A 104 -16.46 -0.36 27.47
CA ALA A 104 -16.74 -0.38 26.03
C ALA A 104 -17.84 -1.39 25.67
N LEU A 105 -17.79 -2.62 26.18
CA LEU A 105 -18.80 -3.66 25.96
C LEU A 105 -20.19 -3.22 26.44
N ALA A 106 -20.26 -2.54 27.59
CA ALA A 106 -21.50 -1.97 28.13
C ALA A 106 -22.08 -0.90 27.19
N SER A 107 -21.27 0.08 26.77
CA SER A 107 -21.69 1.12 25.81
C SER A 107 -22.07 0.54 24.44
N LEU A 108 -21.36 -0.47 23.93
CA LEU A 108 -21.72 -1.12 22.66
C LEU A 108 -23.04 -1.89 22.74
N THR A 109 -23.33 -2.49 23.89
CA THR A 109 -24.61 -3.15 24.16
C THR A 109 -25.75 -2.13 24.27
N ALA A 110 -25.50 -0.97 24.91
CA ALA A 110 -26.46 0.13 24.95
C ALA A 110 -26.71 0.72 23.54
N ALA A 111 -25.65 0.93 22.75
CA ALA A 111 -25.75 1.42 21.38
C ALA A 111 -26.57 0.48 20.48
N GLU A 112 -26.29 -0.83 20.50
CA GLU A 112 -27.06 -1.82 19.72
C GLU A 112 -28.55 -1.80 20.10
N LYS A 113 -28.86 -1.69 21.41
CA LYS A 113 -30.24 -1.55 21.89
C LYS A 113 -30.92 -0.28 21.36
N SER A 114 -30.28 0.88 21.47
CA SER A 114 -30.89 2.15 21.07
C SER A 114 -31.01 2.29 19.54
N PHE A 115 -30.11 1.70 18.74
CA PHE A 115 -30.33 1.56 17.30
C PHE A 115 -31.45 0.54 16.96
N GLY A 116 -31.60 -0.52 17.76
CA GLY A 116 -32.74 -1.45 17.66
C GLY A 116 -34.09 -0.76 17.90
N GLU A 117 -34.19 0.07 18.94
CA GLU A 117 -35.36 0.91 19.23
C GLU A 117 -35.62 1.94 18.12
N ALA A 118 -34.57 2.60 17.62
CA ALA A 118 -34.69 3.53 16.50
C ALA A 118 -35.21 2.82 15.23
N LYS A 119 -34.77 1.58 14.96
CA LYS A 119 -35.26 0.78 13.83
C LYS A 119 -36.73 0.41 13.98
N GLN A 120 -37.18 0.04 15.18
CA GLN A 120 -38.60 -0.24 15.47
C GLN A 120 -39.46 1.03 15.33
N GLY A 121 -39.03 2.15 15.90
CA GLY A 121 -39.72 3.44 15.78
C GLY A 121 -39.82 3.92 14.32
N LEU A 122 -38.81 3.65 13.50
CA LEU A 122 -38.80 4.04 12.09
C LEU A 122 -39.69 3.15 11.24
N ALA A 123 -39.74 1.84 11.51
CA ALA A 123 -40.68 0.93 10.86
C ALA A 123 -42.14 1.35 11.09
N ILE A 124 -42.49 1.74 12.33
CA ILE A 124 -43.82 2.29 12.67
C ILE A 124 -44.06 3.61 11.92
N ALA A 125 -43.09 4.53 11.93
CA ALA A 125 -43.23 5.82 11.26
C ALA A 125 -43.35 5.70 9.72
N GLY A 126 -42.73 4.68 9.12
CA GLY A 126 -42.71 4.43 7.68
C GLY A 126 -44.08 4.10 7.07
N GLU A 127 -45.07 3.70 7.88
CA GLU A 127 -46.45 3.48 7.42
C GLU A 127 -47.17 4.76 6.98
N ALA A 128 -46.72 5.92 7.47
CA ALA A 128 -47.34 7.21 7.26
C ALA A 128 -47.47 7.54 5.76
N ALA A 129 -48.65 8.05 5.36
CA ALA A 129 -49.01 8.18 3.94
C ALA A 129 -48.03 9.04 3.11
N VAL A 130 -47.30 9.96 3.75
CA VAL A 130 -46.25 10.78 3.12
C VAL A 130 -45.09 9.96 2.52
N PHE A 131 -44.70 8.85 3.18
CA PHE A 131 -43.62 7.96 2.74
C PHE A 131 -44.00 7.04 1.58
N ARG A 132 -45.26 7.05 1.13
CA ARG A 132 -45.72 6.30 -0.04
C ARG A 132 -45.26 6.93 -1.37
N SER A 133 -44.86 8.19 -1.34
CA SER A 133 -44.30 8.88 -2.51
C SER A 133 -42.82 8.52 -2.70
N ALA A 134 -42.40 8.15 -3.91
CA ALA A 134 -41.05 7.66 -4.17
C ALA A 134 -39.91 8.59 -3.70
N PRO A 135 -39.97 9.94 -3.86
CA PRO A 135 -38.90 10.82 -3.39
C PRO A 135 -38.75 10.80 -1.86
N VAL A 136 -39.86 10.70 -1.12
CA VAL A 136 -39.84 10.68 0.35
C VAL A 136 -39.51 9.27 0.85
N LYS A 137 -39.95 8.22 0.16
CA LYS A 137 -39.55 6.84 0.46
C LYS A 137 -38.03 6.64 0.38
N ASN A 138 -37.37 7.22 -0.64
CA ASN A 138 -35.91 7.15 -0.75
C ASN A 138 -35.21 7.74 0.49
N GLN A 139 -35.76 8.79 1.09
CA GLN A 139 -35.20 9.42 2.28
C GLN A 139 -35.57 8.67 3.58
N LEU A 140 -36.70 7.95 3.61
CA LEU A 140 -36.98 6.95 4.65
C LEU A 140 -35.91 5.85 4.61
N THR A 141 -35.61 5.30 3.43
CA THR A 141 -34.58 4.25 3.30
C THR A 141 -33.17 4.74 3.59
N VAL A 142 -32.85 6.01 3.35
CA VAL A 142 -31.61 6.62 3.87
C VAL A 142 -31.58 6.60 5.40
N ALA A 143 -32.69 6.88 6.09
CA ALA A 143 -32.76 6.78 7.55
C ALA A 143 -32.68 5.33 8.05
N GLU A 144 -33.32 4.38 7.36
CA GLU A 144 -33.25 2.94 7.63
C GLU A 144 -31.80 2.44 7.51
N ASP A 145 -31.11 2.76 6.41
CA ASP A 145 -29.71 2.38 6.18
C ASP A 145 -28.76 3.02 7.22
N VAL A 146 -28.95 4.29 7.61
CA VAL A 146 -28.11 4.96 8.62
C VAL A 146 -28.24 4.31 10.00
N ILE A 147 -29.46 3.98 10.42
CA ILE A 147 -29.71 3.29 11.71
C ILE A 147 -29.18 1.85 11.67
N GLU A 148 -29.34 1.16 10.54
CA GLU A 148 -28.84 -0.20 10.36
C GLU A 148 -27.30 -0.27 10.33
N ILE A 149 -26.63 0.72 9.72
CA ILE A 149 -25.18 0.90 9.87
C ILE A 149 -24.82 1.08 11.35
N GLY A 150 -25.55 1.90 12.10
CA GLY A 150 -25.33 2.08 13.55
C GLY A 150 -25.44 0.76 14.34
N ALA A 151 -26.47 -0.04 14.06
CA ALA A 151 -26.68 -1.34 14.68
C ALA A 151 -25.59 -2.36 14.32
N ILE A 152 -25.22 -2.47 13.04
CA ILE A 152 -24.13 -3.33 12.56
C ILE A 152 -22.81 -2.93 13.24
N VAL A 153 -22.44 -1.65 13.19
CA VAL A 153 -21.21 -1.13 13.80
C VAL A 153 -21.16 -1.46 15.30
N SER A 154 -22.28 -1.29 16.01
CA SER A 154 -22.37 -1.60 17.44
C SER A 154 -22.15 -3.08 17.71
N ARG A 155 -22.80 -3.98 16.95
CA ARG A 155 -22.69 -5.43 17.11
C ARG A 155 -21.29 -5.94 16.77
N SER A 156 -20.77 -5.62 15.60
CA SER A 156 -19.47 -6.15 15.16
C SER A 156 -18.32 -5.68 16.06
N LEU A 157 -18.40 -4.44 16.60
CA LEU A 157 -17.45 -3.97 17.62
C LEU A 157 -17.67 -4.64 18.98
N LYS A 158 -18.91 -4.94 19.39
CA LYS A 158 -19.22 -5.63 20.66
C LYS A 158 -18.55 -7.00 20.71
N ASN A 159 -18.64 -7.76 19.62
CA ASN A 159 -18.03 -9.08 19.48
C ASN A 159 -16.49 -9.00 19.61
N ILE A 160 -15.82 -8.08 18.89
CA ILE A 160 -14.37 -7.83 19.06
C ILE A 160 -14.03 -7.43 20.50
N THR A 161 -14.86 -6.59 21.12
CA THR A 161 -14.62 -6.09 22.48
C THR A 161 -14.77 -7.21 23.52
N GLN A 162 -15.67 -8.19 23.29
CA GLN A 162 -15.84 -9.36 24.15
C GLN A 162 -14.56 -10.23 24.19
N ILE A 163 -13.88 -10.41 23.05
CA ILE A 163 -12.59 -11.10 22.97
C ILE A 163 -11.51 -10.31 23.74
N GLY A 164 -11.53 -8.98 23.64
CA GLY A 164 -10.65 -8.10 24.44
C GLY A 164 -10.87 -8.24 25.95
N VAL A 165 -12.12 -8.37 26.40
CA VAL A 165 -12.45 -8.66 27.81
C VAL A 165 -11.94 -10.02 28.25
N GLU A 166 -12.11 -11.06 27.43
CA GLU A 166 -11.65 -12.42 27.73
C GLU A 166 -10.13 -12.51 27.87
N ILE A 167 -9.39 -11.82 27.01
CA ILE A 167 -7.93 -11.68 27.12
C ILE A 167 -7.55 -10.94 28.42
N GLN A 168 -8.23 -9.83 28.78
CA GLN A 168 -7.95 -9.11 30.02
C GLN A 168 -8.20 -9.96 31.28
N ASP A 169 -9.29 -10.72 31.33
CA ASP A 169 -9.63 -11.57 32.48
C ASP A 169 -8.73 -12.81 32.57
N THR A 170 -8.30 -13.36 31.44
CA THR A 170 -7.30 -14.45 31.36
C THR A 170 -5.93 -13.98 31.86
N LEU A 171 -5.48 -12.84 31.37
CA LEU A 171 -4.21 -12.23 31.81
C LEU A 171 -4.29 -11.70 33.24
N LYS A 172 -5.49 -11.40 33.76
CA LYS A 172 -5.75 -10.74 35.05
C LYS A 172 -5.08 -9.37 35.14
N MET A 173 -5.22 -8.58 34.07
CA MET A 173 -4.53 -7.31 33.88
C MET A 173 -5.49 -6.26 33.29
N GLU A 174 -5.73 -5.17 34.04
CA GLU A 174 -6.58 -4.04 33.60
C GLU A 174 -6.01 -3.29 32.39
N LYS A 175 -4.69 -3.37 32.19
CA LYS A 175 -3.98 -2.87 31.00
C LYS A 175 -3.05 -3.94 30.49
N LEU A 176 -3.04 -4.14 29.19
CA LEU A 176 -2.15 -5.10 28.55
C LEU A 176 -0.71 -4.59 28.64
N SER A 177 0.24 -5.49 28.93
CA SER A 177 1.68 -5.23 28.78
C SER A 177 2.42 -6.55 28.62
N TRP A 178 3.24 -6.69 27.58
CA TRP A 178 4.00 -7.92 27.33
C TRP A 178 4.99 -8.28 28.45
N GLN A 179 5.55 -7.27 29.11
CA GLN A 179 6.35 -7.44 30.31
C GLN A 179 5.49 -8.01 31.46
N GLY A 180 5.86 -9.18 31.97
CA GLY A 180 5.21 -9.83 33.13
C GLY A 180 4.09 -10.83 32.79
N ILE A 181 3.78 -11.05 31.51
CA ILE A 181 2.94 -12.18 31.08
C ILE A 181 3.80 -13.45 31.08
N SER A 182 3.36 -14.51 31.77
CA SER A 182 4.06 -15.80 31.78
C SER A 182 3.76 -16.61 30.50
N PRO A 183 4.61 -17.59 30.13
CA PRO A 183 4.44 -18.34 28.88
C PRO A 183 3.06 -19.02 28.76
N GLU A 184 2.52 -19.54 29.86
CA GLU A 184 1.21 -20.21 29.89
C GLU A 184 0.06 -19.23 29.65
N LYS A 185 0.22 -17.97 30.07
CA LYS A 185 -0.73 -16.88 29.78
C LYS A 185 -0.63 -16.39 28.34
N LYS A 186 0.57 -16.42 27.75
CA LYS A 186 0.75 -16.13 26.32
C LYS A 186 0.10 -17.21 25.47
N GLU A 187 0.34 -18.47 25.79
CA GLU A 187 -0.35 -19.63 25.20
C GLU A 187 -1.88 -19.48 25.24
N GLN A 188 -2.44 -19.16 26.41
CA GLN A 188 -3.89 -18.91 26.56
C GLN A 188 -4.38 -17.73 25.72
N MET A 189 -3.62 -16.64 25.62
CA MET A 189 -3.98 -15.51 24.75
C MET A 189 -3.96 -15.88 23.27
N LEU A 190 -2.99 -16.68 22.83
CA LEU A 190 -2.91 -17.18 21.45
C LEU A 190 -4.02 -18.20 21.15
N ALA A 191 -4.40 -19.04 22.13
CA ALA A 191 -5.56 -19.93 22.03
C ALA A 191 -6.85 -19.14 21.81
N ILE A 192 -7.13 -18.12 22.65
CA ILE A 192 -8.28 -17.22 22.49
C ILE A 192 -8.28 -16.56 21.10
N MET A 193 -7.12 -16.12 20.59
CA MET A 193 -7.01 -15.56 19.25
C MET A 193 -7.37 -16.55 18.13
N VAL A 194 -6.99 -17.83 18.26
CA VAL A 194 -7.33 -18.90 17.30
C VAL A 194 -8.82 -19.26 17.39
N ASP A 195 -9.34 -19.51 18.60
CA ASP A 195 -10.74 -19.88 18.82
C ASP A 195 -11.70 -18.77 18.39
N SER A 196 -11.26 -17.50 18.45
CA SER A 196 -12.00 -16.33 17.97
C SER A 196 -12.02 -16.14 16.45
N VAL A 197 -11.23 -16.90 15.65
CA VAL A 197 -11.07 -16.63 14.21
C VAL A 197 -12.39 -16.64 13.44
N ASP A 198 -13.30 -17.56 13.76
CA ASP A 198 -14.59 -17.67 13.09
C ASP A 198 -15.54 -16.53 13.49
N GLU A 199 -15.56 -16.13 14.77
CA GLU A 199 -16.36 -14.98 15.23
C GLU A 199 -15.84 -13.66 14.62
N LEU A 200 -14.52 -13.48 14.58
CA LEU A 200 -13.89 -12.31 13.95
C LEU A 200 -14.19 -12.26 12.44
N THR A 201 -14.13 -13.39 11.75
CA THR A 201 -14.46 -13.48 10.31
C THR A 201 -15.95 -13.22 10.06
N ALA A 202 -16.84 -13.70 10.94
CA ALA A 202 -18.27 -13.40 10.86
C ALA A 202 -18.57 -11.91 11.13
N ALA A 203 -17.89 -11.31 12.11
CA ALA A 203 -18.01 -9.89 12.43
C ALA A 203 -17.49 -8.99 11.30
N GLU A 204 -16.41 -9.36 10.62
CA GLU A 204 -15.93 -8.69 9.40
C GLU A 204 -16.96 -8.79 8.27
N ALA A 205 -17.52 -9.98 8.02
CA ALA A 205 -18.52 -10.20 6.99
C ALA A 205 -19.81 -9.38 7.24
N GLU A 206 -20.23 -9.22 8.50
CA GLU A 206 -21.35 -8.33 8.86
C GLU A 206 -20.96 -6.85 8.70
N PHE A 207 -19.77 -6.45 9.15
CA PHE A 207 -19.29 -5.06 9.04
C PHE A 207 -19.07 -4.62 7.57
N LYS A 208 -18.86 -5.57 6.65
CA LYS A 208 -18.86 -5.32 5.20
C LYS A 208 -20.18 -4.71 4.72
N LEU A 209 -21.32 -5.21 5.21
CA LEU A 209 -22.66 -4.76 4.85
C LEU A 209 -22.90 -3.28 5.17
N ALA A 210 -22.23 -2.74 6.21
CA ALA A 210 -22.29 -1.32 6.54
C ALA A 210 -21.66 -0.43 5.46
N GLY A 211 -20.57 -0.89 4.82
CA GLY A 211 -19.95 -0.19 3.68
C GLY A 211 -20.79 -0.30 2.41
N GLU A 212 -21.42 -1.44 2.17
CA GLU A 212 -22.35 -1.64 1.04
C GLU A 212 -23.56 -0.69 1.18
N LYS A 213 -24.18 -0.60 2.36
CA LYS A 213 -25.23 0.37 2.67
C LYS A 213 -24.77 1.83 2.55
N LEU A 214 -23.54 2.15 2.92
CA LEU A 214 -22.97 3.49 2.77
C LEU A 214 -22.80 3.91 1.30
N VAL A 215 -22.38 2.99 0.42
CA VAL A 215 -22.37 3.20 -1.04
C VAL A 215 -23.80 3.44 -1.55
N ASP A 216 -24.76 2.70 -1.03
CA ASP A 216 -26.15 2.75 -1.48
C ASP A 216 -26.90 4.02 -0.99
N ILE A 217 -26.62 4.50 0.23
CA ILE A 217 -26.98 5.85 0.70
C ILE A 217 -26.45 6.91 -0.27
N ASN A 218 -25.18 6.82 -0.68
CA ASN A 218 -24.60 7.80 -1.59
C ASN A 218 -25.30 7.83 -2.95
N ARG A 219 -25.70 6.66 -3.49
CA ARG A 219 -26.51 6.54 -4.72
C ARG A 219 -27.90 7.17 -4.57
N ARG A 220 -28.51 7.09 -3.38
CA ARG A 220 -29.85 7.64 -3.08
C ARG A 220 -29.91 9.17 -3.01
N GLN A 221 -28.78 9.88 -3.08
CA GLN A 221 -28.66 11.34 -2.94
C GLN A 221 -29.38 11.85 -1.67
N PRO A 222 -28.79 11.66 -0.48
CA PRO A 222 -29.43 11.97 0.78
C PRO A 222 -29.61 13.50 0.92
N LEU A 223 -30.75 13.93 1.46
CA LEU A 223 -30.99 15.33 1.78
C LEU A 223 -30.01 15.83 2.86
N PHE A 224 -29.69 17.13 2.82
CA PHE A 224 -28.74 17.80 3.72
C PHE A 224 -29.01 17.59 5.23
N ILE A 225 -30.24 17.22 5.61
CA ILE A 225 -30.59 16.86 6.99
C ILE A 225 -29.79 15.65 7.51
N PHE A 226 -29.35 14.76 6.61
CA PHE A 226 -28.57 13.56 6.93
C PHE A 226 -27.06 13.81 6.97
N ASP A 227 -26.55 14.98 6.53
CA ASP A 227 -25.12 15.24 6.41
C ASP A 227 -24.35 15.07 7.74
N LYS A 228 -25.00 15.37 8.87
CA LYS A 228 -24.41 15.17 10.22
C LYS A 228 -24.18 13.71 10.58
N ALA A 229 -24.93 12.78 10.01
CA ALA A 229 -24.78 11.34 10.23
C ALA A 229 -23.94 10.68 9.11
N VAL A 230 -24.21 11.03 7.84
CA VAL A 230 -23.60 10.37 6.69
C VAL A 230 -22.14 10.79 6.47
N ASN A 231 -21.76 12.05 6.70
CA ASN A 231 -20.37 12.48 6.47
C ASN A 231 -19.34 11.83 7.42
N PRO A 232 -19.62 11.66 8.74
CA PRO A 232 -18.77 10.85 9.60
C PRO A 232 -18.65 9.38 9.15
N LEU A 233 -19.72 8.78 8.63
CA LEU A 233 -19.70 7.40 8.13
C LEU A 233 -18.85 7.26 6.86
N ARG A 234 -18.92 8.24 5.94
CA ARG A 234 -18.07 8.33 4.72
C ARG A 234 -16.57 8.26 5.04
N ASP A 235 -16.14 8.85 6.16
CA ASP A 235 -14.74 8.82 6.59
C ASP A 235 -14.38 7.60 7.47
N LYS A 236 -15.23 7.25 8.44
CA LYS A 236 -14.93 6.19 9.43
C LYS A 236 -15.08 4.78 8.88
N ILE A 237 -16.19 4.45 8.19
CA ILE A 237 -16.51 3.05 7.83
C ILE A 237 -15.40 2.39 6.99
N PRO A 238 -14.82 3.00 5.94
CA PRO A 238 -13.75 2.37 5.17
C PRO A 238 -12.47 2.14 5.98
N LYS A 239 -12.17 3.03 6.95
CA LYS A 239 -11.01 2.88 7.85
C LYS A 239 -11.22 1.75 8.84
N THR A 240 -12.42 1.66 9.42
CA THR A 240 -12.78 0.57 10.33
C THR A 240 -12.87 -0.77 9.60
N GLN A 241 -13.37 -0.82 8.35
CA GLN A 241 -13.34 -2.03 7.51
C GLN A 241 -11.90 -2.54 7.31
N LYS A 242 -10.96 -1.64 6.98
CA LYS A 242 -9.53 -2.01 6.88
C LYS A 242 -8.95 -2.48 8.23
N ALA A 243 -9.34 -1.85 9.34
CA ALA A 243 -8.89 -2.27 10.67
C ALA A 243 -9.43 -3.65 11.08
N PHE A 244 -10.67 -3.98 10.71
CA PHE A 244 -11.27 -5.31 10.90
C PHE A 244 -10.50 -6.38 10.11
N GLY A 245 -10.30 -6.19 8.81
CA GLY A 245 -9.56 -7.16 7.98
C GLY A 245 -8.12 -7.36 8.46
N ASN A 246 -7.45 -6.27 8.86
CA ASN A 246 -6.14 -6.35 9.52
C ASN A 246 -6.19 -7.20 10.82
N LEU A 247 -7.19 -7.02 11.67
CA LEU A 247 -7.35 -7.79 12.91
C LEU A 247 -7.63 -9.27 12.64
N VAL A 248 -8.49 -9.59 11.65
CA VAL A 248 -8.78 -10.96 11.21
C VAL A 248 -7.51 -11.64 10.68
N THR A 249 -6.72 -10.94 9.87
CA THR A 249 -5.40 -11.41 9.41
C THR A 249 -4.45 -11.65 10.59
N MET A 250 -4.37 -10.73 11.56
CA MET A 250 -3.55 -10.91 12.76
C MET A 250 -3.99 -12.11 13.60
N ALA A 251 -5.29 -12.33 13.80
CA ALA A 251 -5.81 -13.49 14.53
C ALA A 251 -5.48 -14.82 13.86
N LYS A 252 -5.52 -14.86 12.51
CA LYS A 252 -5.17 -16.05 11.72
C LYS A 252 -3.67 -16.35 11.69
N LEU A 253 -2.83 -15.31 11.63
CA LEU A 253 -1.38 -15.48 11.40
C LEU A 253 -0.52 -15.39 12.66
N LEU A 254 -0.82 -14.49 13.61
CA LEU A 254 0.06 -14.26 14.75
C LEU A 254 0.23 -15.49 15.65
N PRO A 255 -0.79 -16.30 15.97
CA PRO A 255 -0.61 -17.52 16.77
C PRO A 255 0.29 -18.53 16.09
N ALA A 256 0.03 -18.83 14.81
CA ALA A 256 0.83 -19.78 14.04
C ALA A 256 2.27 -19.27 13.82
N PHE A 257 2.46 -17.97 13.61
CA PHE A 257 3.77 -17.33 13.52
C PHE A 257 4.54 -17.41 14.84
N ALA A 258 3.87 -17.13 15.97
CA ALA A 258 4.45 -17.06 17.31
C ALA A 258 4.63 -18.42 17.99
N GLY A 259 4.52 -19.53 17.27
CA GLY A 259 4.79 -20.86 17.82
C GLY A 259 3.65 -21.45 18.65
N TYR A 260 2.39 -21.17 18.30
CA TYR A 260 1.21 -21.84 18.85
C TYR A 260 0.52 -22.68 17.77
N PRO A 261 0.05 -23.91 18.07
CA PRO A 261 0.14 -24.64 19.34
C PRO A 261 1.44 -25.46 19.51
N ALA A 262 2.49 -25.19 18.72
CA ALA A 262 3.77 -25.88 18.78
C ALA A 262 4.93 -24.97 18.32
N GLU A 263 6.13 -25.22 18.84
CA GLU A 263 7.37 -24.49 18.48
C GLU A 263 7.54 -24.41 16.95
N ARG A 264 7.84 -23.20 16.46
CA ARG A 264 8.18 -22.91 15.07
C ARG A 264 9.63 -22.47 14.97
N THR A 265 10.30 -22.93 13.92
CA THR A 265 11.71 -22.63 13.65
C THR A 265 11.85 -21.91 12.32
N TYR A 266 12.23 -20.64 12.35
CA TYR A 266 12.45 -19.82 11.15
C TYR A 266 13.92 -19.66 10.83
N LEU A 267 14.24 -19.76 9.54
CA LEU A 267 15.51 -19.29 9.01
C LEU A 267 15.45 -17.76 8.92
N PHE A 268 16.24 -17.10 9.76
CA PHE A 268 16.38 -15.65 9.74
C PHE A 268 17.49 -15.25 8.76
N ILE A 269 17.28 -14.22 7.96
CA ILE A 269 18.22 -13.76 6.93
C ILE A 269 18.39 -12.24 7.01
N LEU A 270 19.65 -11.78 7.00
CA LEU A 270 19.98 -10.35 6.86
C LEU A 270 20.49 -10.06 5.44
N GLU A 271 19.63 -9.45 4.64
CA GLU A 271 19.89 -9.09 3.25
C GLU A 271 20.52 -7.69 3.16
N ASN A 272 21.82 -7.62 2.84
CA ASN A 272 22.53 -6.34 2.75
C ASN A 272 22.15 -5.58 1.46
N ASN A 273 21.08 -4.78 1.54
CA ASN A 273 20.54 -3.96 0.45
C ASN A 273 21.49 -2.87 -0.09
N ARG A 274 22.65 -2.66 0.55
CA ARG A 274 23.71 -1.79 0.03
C ARG A 274 24.62 -2.52 -0.97
N GLU A 275 24.51 -3.85 -1.06
CA GLU A 275 25.08 -4.72 -2.10
C GLU A 275 23.96 -5.57 -2.70
N MET A 276 23.18 -4.96 -3.61
CA MET A 276 21.88 -5.47 -4.02
C MET A 276 21.90 -6.90 -4.58
N ARG A 277 20.87 -7.66 -4.17
CA ARG A 277 20.46 -8.92 -4.81
C ARG A 277 18.98 -8.83 -5.22
N PRO A 278 18.55 -9.65 -6.19
CA PRO A 278 17.23 -9.58 -6.81
C PRO A 278 16.02 -9.45 -5.86
N SER A 279 15.98 -10.20 -4.76
CA SER A 279 14.91 -10.07 -3.75
C SER A 279 15.33 -9.37 -2.45
N GLY A 280 16.39 -8.56 -2.42
CA GLY A 280 16.67 -7.70 -1.26
C GLY A 280 18.11 -7.22 -1.14
N GLY A 281 19.08 -8.15 -1.06
CA GLY A 281 20.47 -7.79 -0.75
C GLY A 281 21.37 -8.99 -0.54
N PHE A 282 22.69 -8.81 -0.55
CA PHE A 282 23.62 -9.92 -0.32
C PHE A 282 23.41 -10.58 1.05
N ILE A 283 23.22 -11.91 1.08
CA ILE A 283 22.97 -12.67 2.31
C ILE A 283 24.29 -12.86 3.06
N GLY A 284 24.64 -11.86 3.86
CA GLY A 284 25.85 -11.85 4.65
C GLY A 284 25.72 -12.61 5.98
N THR A 285 24.51 -12.63 6.56
CA THR A 285 24.27 -13.23 7.87
C THR A 285 22.97 -14.02 7.79
N TYR A 286 22.97 -15.21 8.38
CA TYR A 286 21.75 -15.98 8.64
C TYR A 286 21.57 -16.14 10.15
N GLY A 287 20.47 -16.76 10.56
CA GLY A 287 20.24 -17.15 11.93
C GLY A 287 19.11 -18.16 12.02
N ILE A 288 18.93 -18.73 13.20
CA ILE A 288 17.76 -19.55 13.51
C ILE A 288 16.99 -18.88 14.64
N LEU A 289 15.70 -18.63 14.39
CA LEU A 289 14.75 -18.07 15.34
C LEU A 289 13.73 -19.15 15.72
N LYS A 290 13.79 -19.63 16.96
CA LYS A 290 12.81 -20.56 17.52
C LYS A 290 11.84 -19.83 18.42
N ILE A 291 10.54 -19.97 18.14
CA ILE A 291 9.46 -19.33 18.89
C ILE A 291 8.45 -20.40 19.31
N GLU A 292 8.03 -20.38 20.57
CA GLU A 292 6.97 -21.23 21.13
C GLU A 292 6.08 -20.36 22.01
N ASN A 293 4.77 -20.37 21.82
CA ASN A 293 3.78 -19.63 22.61
C ASN A 293 4.14 -18.14 22.87
N ALA A 294 4.62 -17.44 21.83
CA ALA A 294 5.14 -16.06 21.88
C ALA A 294 6.31 -15.85 22.87
N GLU A 295 7.12 -16.89 23.09
CA GLU A 295 8.46 -16.80 23.66
C GLU A 295 9.54 -17.19 22.65
N ILE A 296 10.59 -16.38 22.55
CA ILE A 296 11.79 -16.69 21.77
C ILE A 296 12.63 -17.69 22.56
N LYS A 297 12.55 -18.96 22.16
CA LYS A 297 13.25 -20.10 22.77
C LYS A 297 14.73 -20.12 22.42
N THR A 298 15.08 -19.63 21.24
CA THR A 298 16.47 -19.45 20.78
C THR A 298 16.48 -18.41 19.66
N PHE A 299 17.44 -17.49 19.71
CA PHE A 299 17.83 -16.69 18.56
C PHE A 299 19.36 -16.64 18.50
N PHE A 300 19.93 -17.20 17.43
CA PHE A 300 21.35 -17.06 17.11
C PHE A 300 21.50 -16.59 15.67
N THR A 301 22.59 -15.89 15.38
CA THR A 301 22.98 -15.47 14.03
C THR A 301 24.41 -15.91 13.74
N ASP A 302 24.71 -16.24 12.49
CA ASP A 302 26.03 -16.67 12.04
C ASP A 302 26.34 -16.13 10.62
N ASN A 303 27.62 -16.06 10.31
CA ASN A 303 28.18 -15.62 9.04
C ASN A 303 27.92 -16.66 7.95
N SER A 304 27.29 -16.28 6.83
CA SER A 304 26.88 -17.25 5.77
C SER A 304 28.04 -18.08 5.19
N TYR A 305 29.27 -17.55 5.22
CA TYR A 305 30.48 -18.27 4.83
C TYR A 305 30.83 -19.49 5.71
N ASN A 306 30.27 -19.58 6.93
CA ASN A 306 30.49 -20.71 7.83
C ASN A 306 29.65 -21.95 7.42
N LEU A 307 28.59 -21.76 6.61
CA LEU A 307 27.89 -22.83 5.88
C LEU A 307 28.65 -23.21 4.59
N ASP A 308 28.96 -22.22 3.75
CA ASP A 308 29.43 -22.51 2.39
C ASP A 308 30.89 -23.02 2.29
N GLN A 309 31.80 -22.57 3.16
CA GLN A 309 33.21 -22.94 3.07
C GLN A 309 33.49 -24.43 3.36
N PRO A 310 32.89 -25.07 4.40
CA PRO A 310 33.01 -26.51 4.63
C PRO A 310 32.66 -27.36 3.40
N VAL A 311 31.59 -27.02 2.68
CA VAL A 311 31.10 -27.81 1.54
C VAL A 311 31.62 -27.34 0.18
N ASN A 312 32.38 -26.25 0.07
CA ASN A 312 32.92 -25.72 -1.18
C ASN A 312 33.70 -26.78 -2.02
N LYS A 313 34.24 -27.84 -1.41
CA LYS A 313 34.90 -28.94 -2.14
C LYS A 313 33.97 -30.07 -2.60
N THR A 314 32.79 -30.22 -1.98
CA THR A 314 31.86 -31.34 -2.19
C THR A 314 30.58 -30.89 -2.91
N LEU A 315 29.99 -29.76 -2.50
CA LEU A 315 28.86 -29.14 -3.17
C LEU A 315 29.32 -28.48 -4.48
N ASN A 316 28.62 -28.77 -5.56
CA ASN A 316 28.96 -28.31 -6.91
C ASN A 316 27.70 -27.98 -7.72
N ILE A 317 26.94 -27.01 -7.21
CA ILE A 317 25.78 -26.44 -7.91
C ILE A 317 26.27 -25.35 -8.84
N GLU A 318 25.86 -25.38 -10.11
CA GLU A 318 26.18 -24.31 -11.06
C GLU A 318 25.43 -23.03 -10.72
N SER A 319 26.14 -21.90 -10.76
CA SER A 319 25.54 -20.57 -10.53
C SER A 319 24.79 -20.04 -11.75
N PRO A 320 23.83 -19.12 -11.55
CA PRO A 320 23.17 -18.40 -12.63
C PRO A 320 24.18 -17.81 -13.61
N ALA A 321 23.95 -17.99 -14.92
CA ALA A 321 24.94 -17.68 -15.94
C ALA A 321 25.55 -16.25 -15.86
N PRO A 322 24.80 -15.17 -15.52
CA PRO A 322 25.40 -13.85 -15.31
C PRO A 322 26.34 -13.78 -14.10
N MET A 323 26.05 -14.51 -13.02
CA MET A 323 26.94 -14.61 -11.84
C MET A 323 28.24 -15.35 -12.23
N LYS A 324 28.12 -16.49 -12.91
CA LYS A 324 29.25 -17.24 -13.48
C LYS A 324 30.12 -16.38 -14.39
N GLN A 325 29.51 -15.61 -15.30
CA GLN A 325 30.19 -14.82 -16.32
C GLN A 325 30.79 -13.51 -15.79
N TYR A 326 30.06 -12.75 -14.97
CA TYR A 326 30.45 -11.39 -14.61
C TYR A 326 31.05 -11.27 -13.21
N MET A 327 30.71 -12.17 -12.27
CA MET A 327 31.26 -12.22 -10.91
C MET A 327 32.42 -13.24 -10.78
N ASN A 328 32.67 -14.05 -11.82
CA ASN A 328 33.64 -15.16 -11.81
C ASN A 328 33.39 -16.18 -10.67
N GLN A 329 32.12 -16.34 -10.28
CA GLN A 329 31.67 -17.29 -9.28
C GLN A 329 30.91 -18.42 -9.98
N PRO A 330 31.57 -19.55 -10.35
CA PRO A 330 30.94 -20.63 -11.12
C PRO A 330 30.12 -21.60 -10.27
N LYS A 331 30.29 -21.56 -8.94
CA LYS A 331 29.53 -22.34 -7.97
C LYS A 331 28.50 -21.46 -7.27
N TRP A 332 27.34 -22.03 -6.98
CA TRP A 332 26.26 -21.38 -6.25
C TRP A 332 26.22 -21.87 -4.80
N PHE A 333 25.84 -20.97 -3.89
CA PHE A 333 25.85 -21.17 -2.44
C PHE A 333 24.76 -20.33 -1.77
N PHE A 334 24.43 -20.65 -0.52
CA PHE A 334 23.43 -20.00 0.33
C PHE A 334 23.45 -18.46 0.27
N ARG A 335 24.65 -17.86 0.39
CA ARG A 335 24.88 -16.40 0.41
C ARG A 335 24.39 -15.61 -0.82
N ASP A 336 24.15 -16.30 -1.94
CA ASP A 336 23.63 -15.75 -3.19
C ASP A 336 22.39 -16.52 -3.69
N SER A 337 21.72 -17.27 -2.80
CA SER A 337 20.52 -18.07 -3.11
C SER A 337 19.35 -17.24 -3.64
N ASN A 338 19.26 -15.98 -3.22
CA ASN A 338 18.23 -15.00 -3.56
C ASN A 338 18.38 -14.39 -4.97
N TRP A 339 18.64 -15.24 -5.98
CA TRP A 339 18.82 -14.83 -7.37
C TRP A 339 17.52 -14.43 -8.10
N TRP A 340 16.36 -14.81 -7.58
CA TRP A 340 15.08 -14.43 -8.16
C TRP A 340 14.49 -13.21 -7.45
N PRO A 341 13.86 -12.27 -8.18
CA PRO A 341 13.11 -11.18 -7.56
C PRO A 341 11.80 -11.63 -6.90
N ASP A 342 11.37 -12.86 -7.20
CA ASP A 342 10.30 -13.53 -6.50
C ASP A 342 10.84 -14.08 -5.18
N TRP A 343 10.46 -13.47 -4.06
CA TRP A 343 10.94 -13.89 -2.75
C TRP A 343 10.59 -15.33 -2.38
N PRO A 344 9.38 -15.88 -2.64
CA PRO A 344 9.07 -17.27 -2.28
C PRO A 344 10.00 -18.27 -2.96
N THR A 345 10.26 -18.11 -4.27
CA THR A 345 11.21 -18.95 -5.01
C THR A 345 12.65 -18.80 -4.47
N SER A 346 13.05 -17.59 -4.06
CA SER A 346 14.36 -17.33 -3.44
C SER A 346 14.46 -17.90 -2.02
N ALA A 347 13.38 -17.90 -1.25
CA ALA A 347 13.30 -18.42 0.12
C ALA A 347 13.38 -19.96 0.13
N GLU A 348 12.59 -20.64 -0.71
CA GLU A 348 12.71 -22.09 -0.94
C GLU A 348 14.15 -22.49 -1.30
N LYS A 349 14.81 -21.68 -2.13
CA LYS A 349 16.20 -21.95 -2.50
C LYS A 349 17.17 -21.69 -1.35
N ALA A 350 16.91 -20.72 -0.48
CA ALA A 350 17.69 -20.47 0.73
C ALA A 350 17.55 -21.61 1.75
N GLU A 351 16.33 -22.11 2.01
CA GLU A 351 16.11 -23.26 2.89
C GLU A 351 16.81 -24.52 2.35
N TRP A 352 16.72 -24.77 1.04
CA TRP A 352 17.40 -25.88 0.41
C TRP A 352 18.93 -25.78 0.55
N PHE A 353 19.51 -24.60 0.29
CA PHE A 353 20.96 -24.40 0.50
C PHE A 353 21.35 -24.52 1.97
N TYR A 354 20.53 -24.04 2.92
CA TYR A 354 20.80 -24.20 4.35
C TYR A 354 21.00 -25.67 4.72
N VAL A 355 20.15 -26.58 4.22
CA VAL A 355 20.29 -28.02 4.47
C VAL A 355 21.52 -28.62 3.76
N GLU A 356 21.72 -28.34 2.47
CA GLU A 356 22.83 -28.90 1.68
C GLU A 356 24.22 -28.40 2.13
N GLU A 357 24.29 -27.23 2.76
CA GLU A 357 25.51 -26.65 3.34
C GLU A 357 25.73 -27.04 4.82
N GLY A 358 24.92 -27.97 5.36
CA GLY A 358 25.14 -28.60 6.67
C GLY A 358 24.33 -28.03 7.83
N GLY A 359 23.34 -27.18 7.54
CA GLY A 359 22.26 -26.82 8.45
C GLY A 359 21.45 -28.04 8.89
N LYS A 360 20.89 -27.97 10.11
CA LYS A 360 20.36 -29.14 10.84
C LYS A 360 18.93 -28.97 11.35
N GLU A 361 18.46 -27.73 11.36
CA GLU A 361 17.15 -27.39 11.89
C GLU A 361 16.07 -27.63 10.83
N LYS A 362 14.92 -28.18 11.23
CA LYS A 362 13.75 -28.26 10.37
C LYS A 362 13.10 -26.89 10.35
N LEU A 363 12.90 -26.31 9.17
CA LEU A 363 12.38 -24.96 9.00
C LEU A 363 10.85 -24.98 8.76
N ASP A 364 10.15 -24.03 9.37
CA ASP A 364 8.74 -23.72 9.12
C ASP A 364 8.57 -22.54 8.14
N GLY A 365 9.66 -21.87 7.79
CA GLY A 365 9.69 -20.75 6.85
C GLY A 365 10.93 -19.86 7.01
N VAL A 366 10.96 -18.77 6.24
CA VAL A 366 12.08 -17.81 6.17
C VAL A 366 11.60 -16.40 6.50
N ILE A 367 12.36 -15.70 7.34
CA ILE A 367 12.18 -14.27 7.67
C ILE A 367 13.41 -13.53 7.17
N ALA A 368 13.30 -12.75 6.10
CA ALA A 368 14.36 -11.87 5.64
C ALA A 368 14.09 -10.43 6.06
N ILE A 369 15.13 -9.75 6.55
CA ILE A 369 15.13 -8.30 6.79
C ILE A 369 16.36 -7.64 6.16
N THR A 370 16.26 -6.35 5.84
CA THR A 370 17.44 -5.54 5.48
C THR A 370 17.98 -4.77 6.69
N PRO A 371 19.24 -4.26 6.63
CA PRO A 371 19.77 -3.33 7.62
C PRO A 371 18.91 -2.07 7.84
N THR A 372 18.08 -1.67 6.88
CA THR A 372 17.17 -0.52 6.98
C THR A 372 16.12 -0.72 8.07
N VAL A 373 15.60 -1.95 8.24
CA VAL A 373 14.70 -2.31 9.33
C VAL A 373 15.35 -2.05 10.69
N ILE A 374 16.65 -2.37 10.82
CA ILE A 374 17.44 -2.17 12.03
C ILE A 374 17.69 -0.66 12.26
N GLU A 375 18.07 0.09 11.22
CA GLU A 375 18.24 1.56 11.26
C GLU A 375 16.96 2.26 11.75
N ASN A 376 15.81 1.86 11.21
CA ASN A 376 14.52 2.44 11.57
C ASN A 376 14.05 2.01 12.96
N LEU A 377 14.25 0.75 13.34
CA LEU A 377 13.85 0.22 14.66
C LEU A 377 14.68 0.81 15.80
N ILE A 378 15.98 1.08 15.59
CA ILE A 378 16.81 1.89 16.51
C ILE A 378 16.24 3.32 16.65
N GLY A 379 15.60 3.85 15.61
CA GLY A 379 14.90 5.13 15.65
C GLY A 379 13.67 5.17 16.58
N VAL A 380 13.02 4.02 16.83
CA VAL A 380 11.86 3.91 17.74
C VAL A 380 12.29 3.48 19.14
N LEU A 381 13.19 2.50 19.24
CA LEU A 381 13.64 1.91 20.51
C LEU A 381 14.72 2.73 21.23
N GLY A 382 15.30 3.74 20.57
CA GLY A 382 16.39 4.56 21.07
C GLY A 382 17.77 3.93 20.87
N GLU A 383 18.81 4.60 21.40
CA GLU A 383 20.19 4.14 21.28
C GLU A 383 20.46 2.81 22.03
N PHE A 384 21.31 1.98 21.43
CA PHE A 384 21.74 0.68 21.95
C PHE A 384 23.22 0.67 22.29
N LYS A 385 23.66 -0.27 23.14
CA LYS A 385 25.07 -0.47 23.49
C LYS A 385 25.44 -1.95 23.42
N VAL A 386 26.54 -2.25 22.72
CA VAL A 386 27.14 -3.57 22.61
C VAL A 386 28.62 -3.44 22.98
N GLY A 387 28.99 -3.87 24.19
CA GLY A 387 30.27 -3.48 24.79
C GLY A 387 30.44 -1.95 24.81
N ASP A 388 31.59 -1.46 24.34
CA ASP A 388 31.88 -0.02 24.19
C ASP A 388 31.17 0.65 22.99
N LEU A 389 30.40 -0.11 22.19
CA LEU A 389 29.78 0.39 20.97
C LEU A 389 28.35 0.90 21.22
N THR A 390 28.20 2.22 21.41
CA THR A 390 26.89 2.87 21.24
C THR A 390 26.47 2.88 19.76
N PHE A 391 25.26 2.42 19.44
CA PHE A 391 24.63 2.48 18.13
C PHE A 391 23.40 3.40 18.15
N ASP A 392 23.28 4.29 17.16
CA ASP A 392 22.12 5.17 16.94
C ASP A 392 21.72 5.18 15.44
N LYS A 393 20.51 5.65 15.11
CA LYS A 393 19.98 5.62 13.73
C LYS A 393 20.85 6.31 12.68
N LYS A 394 21.70 7.28 13.05
CA LYS A 394 22.61 7.99 12.15
C LYS A 394 23.96 7.28 12.02
N ASN A 395 24.43 6.65 13.10
CA ASN A 395 25.76 6.03 13.16
C ASN A 395 25.76 4.53 12.80
N PHE A 396 24.61 3.85 12.95
CA PHE A 396 24.48 2.39 12.94
C PHE A 396 25.23 1.73 11.78
N TRP A 397 24.90 2.12 10.55
CA TRP A 397 25.47 1.50 9.36
C TRP A 397 27.00 1.65 9.30
N GLU A 398 27.49 2.89 9.38
CA GLU A 398 28.92 3.19 9.22
C GLU A 398 29.76 2.51 10.31
N LYS A 399 29.21 2.45 11.53
CA LYS A 399 29.85 1.78 12.66
C LYS A 399 29.84 0.26 12.50
N LEU A 400 28.69 -0.34 12.22
CA LEU A 400 28.57 -1.79 12.04
C LEU A 400 29.42 -2.29 10.86
N GLN A 401 29.39 -1.58 9.72
CA GLN A 401 30.14 -1.93 8.52
C GLN A 401 31.66 -1.75 8.68
N TYR A 402 32.13 -0.86 9.57
CA TYR A 402 33.54 -0.80 9.97
C TYR A 402 33.93 -2.00 10.84
N GLU A 403 33.10 -2.34 11.82
CA GLU A 403 33.38 -3.41 12.78
C GLU A 403 33.48 -4.78 12.11
N VAL A 404 32.53 -5.12 11.23
CA VAL A 404 32.49 -6.46 10.60
C VAL A 404 33.54 -6.67 9.50
N GLU A 405 34.15 -5.61 8.94
CA GLU A 405 35.23 -5.74 7.92
C GLU A 405 36.63 -5.47 8.48
N PHE A 406 36.78 -4.59 9.48
CA PHE A 406 38.08 -4.17 10.03
C PHE A 406 38.19 -4.30 11.54
N GLY A 407 37.27 -3.69 12.30
CA GLY A 407 37.37 -3.55 13.75
C GLY A 407 37.49 -4.87 14.52
N TYR A 408 36.92 -5.95 13.98
CA TYR A 408 37.09 -7.30 14.52
C TYR A 408 38.57 -7.74 14.60
N ASN A 409 39.41 -7.39 13.61
CA ASN A 409 40.84 -7.73 13.62
C ASN A 409 41.59 -6.99 14.74
N GLU A 410 41.28 -5.70 14.94
CA GLU A 410 41.88 -4.86 16.00
C GLU A 410 41.53 -5.39 17.40
N LYS A 411 40.40 -6.10 17.51
CA LYS A 411 39.92 -6.77 18.74
C LYS A 411 40.40 -8.22 18.88
N GLY A 412 41.15 -8.75 17.91
CA GLY A 412 41.65 -10.14 17.91
C GLY A 412 40.58 -11.21 17.67
N VAL A 413 39.42 -10.83 17.14
CA VAL A 413 38.31 -11.74 16.79
C VAL A 413 38.64 -12.49 15.49
N ALA A 414 38.18 -13.74 15.33
CA ALA A 414 38.43 -14.49 14.10
C ALA A 414 37.51 -14.03 12.94
N THR A 415 37.92 -14.28 11.70
CA THR A 415 37.16 -13.90 10.49
C THR A 415 35.86 -14.69 10.32
N SER A 416 35.72 -15.84 11.00
CA SER A 416 34.44 -16.56 11.16
C SER A 416 33.46 -15.75 12.00
N ASP A 417 33.94 -15.26 13.15
CA ASP A 417 33.21 -14.67 14.28
C ASP A 417 32.99 -13.14 14.12
N ARG A 418 33.45 -12.56 13.00
CA ARG A 418 33.42 -11.11 12.72
C ARG A 418 32.02 -10.50 12.62
N LYS A 419 30.96 -11.29 12.82
CA LYS A 419 29.55 -10.87 12.72
C LYS A 419 28.78 -11.08 14.02
N ASP A 420 29.42 -11.57 15.08
CA ASP A 420 28.80 -11.83 16.39
C ASP A 420 28.18 -10.55 16.98
N VAL A 421 28.75 -9.38 16.69
CA VAL A 421 28.21 -8.04 17.02
C VAL A 421 26.78 -7.80 16.48
N ILE A 422 26.36 -8.50 15.41
CA ILE A 422 24.99 -8.48 14.89
C ILE A 422 24.07 -9.32 15.80
N GLY A 423 24.56 -10.46 16.29
CA GLY A 423 23.85 -11.32 17.25
C GLY A 423 23.68 -10.64 18.60
N ASP A 424 24.75 -10.05 19.15
CA ASP A 424 24.72 -9.24 20.37
C ASP A 424 23.70 -8.11 20.27
N LEU A 425 23.73 -7.34 19.18
CA LEU A 425 22.77 -6.26 18.95
C LEU A 425 21.34 -6.81 18.82
N GLY A 426 21.16 -7.93 18.11
CA GLY A 426 19.88 -8.61 18.01
C GLY A 426 19.30 -9.00 19.37
N GLN A 427 20.12 -9.59 20.26
CA GLN A 427 19.72 -9.92 21.63
C GLN A 427 19.35 -8.67 22.44
N GLN A 428 20.12 -7.58 22.34
CA GLN A 428 19.79 -6.31 23.00
C GLN A 428 18.47 -5.70 22.48
N MET A 429 18.23 -5.77 21.17
CA MET A 429 16.99 -5.30 20.54
C MET A 429 15.78 -6.14 20.96
N LEU A 430 15.92 -7.47 21.01
CA LEU A 430 14.88 -8.36 21.54
C LEU A 430 14.59 -8.05 23.01
N ALA A 431 15.61 -7.93 23.87
CA ALA A 431 15.43 -7.58 25.28
C ALA A 431 14.72 -6.22 25.48
N ARG A 432 14.95 -5.25 24.57
CA ARG A 432 14.23 -3.98 24.55
C ARG A 432 12.77 -4.15 24.10
N LEU A 433 12.50 -4.95 23.07
CA LEU A 433 11.14 -5.24 22.60
C LEU A 433 10.29 -5.93 23.69
N TYR A 434 10.87 -6.89 24.41
CA TYR A 434 10.27 -7.54 25.58
C TYR A 434 9.90 -6.58 26.73
N THR A 435 10.53 -5.41 26.80
CA THR A 435 10.29 -4.37 27.80
C THR A 435 9.59 -3.12 27.24
N LEU A 436 9.14 -3.15 25.98
CA LEU A 436 8.50 -2.01 25.31
C LEU A 436 7.09 -1.75 25.88
N PRO A 437 6.80 -0.56 26.44
CA PRO A 437 5.46 -0.23 26.96
C PRO A 437 4.41 -0.23 25.85
N MET A 438 3.19 -0.72 26.12
CA MET A 438 2.12 -0.83 25.11
C MET A 438 1.65 0.50 24.49
N SER A 439 2.06 1.65 25.03
CA SER A 439 1.89 2.95 24.35
C SER A 439 2.75 3.09 23.09
N GLU A 440 3.91 2.44 23.04
CA GLU A 440 4.85 2.47 21.90
C GLU A 440 4.60 1.33 20.89
N TRP A 441 3.71 0.39 21.22
CA TRP A 441 3.43 -0.74 20.32
C TRP A 441 2.75 -0.29 19.03
N THR A 442 1.96 0.80 19.04
CA THR A 442 1.45 1.43 17.82
C THR A 442 2.60 1.88 16.92
N SER A 443 3.58 2.60 17.48
CA SER A 443 4.80 3.05 16.80
C SER A 443 5.58 1.89 16.17
N LEU A 444 5.66 0.76 16.88
CA LEU A 444 6.30 -0.47 16.40
C LEU A 444 5.49 -1.16 15.28
N THR A 445 4.17 -1.27 15.41
CA THR A 445 3.32 -1.90 14.37
C THR A 445 3.23 -1.05 13.11
N ASP A 446 3.22 0.27 13.23
CA ASP A 446 3.26 1.18 12.08
C ASP A 446 4.60 1.06 11.34
N LEU A 447 5.72 0.99 12.08
CA LEU A 447 7.05 0.72 11.50
C LEU A 447 7.06 -0.63 10.77
N ILE A 448 6.71 -1.73 11.43
CA ILE A 448 6.73 -3.07 10.80
C ILE A 448 5.81 -3.11 9.57
N SER A 449 4.63 -2.51 9.66
CA SER A 449 3.72 -2.39 8.51
C SER A 449 4.37 -1.65 7.35
N GLU A 450 5.14 -0.59 7.61
CA GLU A 450 5.80 0.20 6.57
C GLU A 450 7.03 -0.51 5.98
N GLU A 451 7.90 -1.09 6.80
CA GLU A 451 9.04 -1.90 6.32
C GLU A 451 8.58 -3.06 5.41
N VAL A 452 7.43 -3.69 5.69
CA VAL A 452 6.83 -4.71 4.81
C VAL A 452 6.30 -4.10 3.51
N LYS A 453 5.60 -2.96 3.54
CA LYS A 453 5.14 -2.26 2.33
C LYS A 453 6.30 -1.76 1.45
N GLU A 454 7.39 -1.35 2.07
CA GLU A 454 8.65 -0.93 1.45
C GLU A 454 9.57 -2.13 1.13
N LYS A 455 9.12 -3.37 1.37
CA LYS A 455 9.83 -4.62 1.07
C LYS A 455 11.26 -4.66 1.64
N GLN A 456 11.39 -4.18 2.87
CA GLN A 456 12.57 -4.31 3.74
C GLN A 456 12.43 -5.46 4.73
N ILE A 457 11.21 -5.92 5.00
CA ILE A 457 10.88 -7.21 5.63
C ILE A 457 10.15 -8.08 4.60
N LEU A 458 10.56 -9.35 4.48
CA LEU A 458 9.95 -10.35 3.61
C LEU A 458 9.71 -11.65 4.38
N LEU A 459 8.56 -12.28 4.14
CA LEU A 459 8.13 -13.49 4.85
C LEU A 459 7.85 -14.64 3.87
N TYR A 460 8.28 -15.84 4.23
CA TYR A 460 7.92 -17.09 3.54
C TYR A 460 7.54 -18.16 4.57
N PHE A 461 6.54 -18.97 4.27
CA PHE A 461 6.06 -20.06 5.14
C PHE A 461 5.95 -21.38 4.38
N ASN A 462 6.40 -22.47 5.00
CA ASN A 462 6.19 -23.83 4.50
C ASN A 462 4.75 -24.34 4.72
N ASP A 463 3.96 -23.63 5.54
CA ASP A 463 2.51 -23.84 5.66
C ASP A 463 1.77 -23.07 4.55
N ALA A 464 1.13 -23.81 3.63
CA ALA A 464 0.48 -23.21 2.46
C ALA A 464 -0.69 -22.24 2.80
N PRO A 465 -1.54 -22.49 3.80
CA PRO A 465 -2.48 -21.48 4.32
C PRO A 465 -1.80 -20.19 4.79
N MET A 466 -0.75 -20.26 5.62
CA MET A 466 0.01 -19.07 6.05
C MET A 466 0.66 -18.35 4.87
N GLN A 467 1.25 -19.07 3.92
CA GLN A 467 1.89 -18.48 2.74
C GLN A 467 0.88 -17.81 1.80
N THR A 468 -0.32 -18.37 1.65
CA THR A 468 -1.40 -17.76 0.88
C THR A 468 -1.79 -16.41 1.49
N LEU A 469 -2.02 -16.37 2.81
CA LEU A 469 -2.34 -15.13 3.53
C LEU A 469 -1.18 -14.11 3.48
N ALA A 470 0.07 -14.56 3.51
CA ALA A 470 1.25 -13.69 3.37
C ALA A 470 1.32 -13.03 1.98
N VAL A 471 0.96 -13.76 0.91
CA VAL A 471 0.83 -13.22 -0.46
C VAL A 471 -0.35 -12.26 -0.55
N GLU A 472 -1.53 -12.63 -0.04
CA GLU A 472 -2.74 -11.79 -0.08
C GLU A 472 -2.56 -10.44 0.64
N ASN A 473 -1.79 -10.42 1.73
CA ASN A 473 -1.47 -9.19 2.46
C ASN A 473 -0.20 -8.47 1.94
N GLY A 474 0.46 -9.01 0.92
CA GLY A 474 1.63 -8.42 0.26
C GLY A 474 2.94 -8.49 1.05
N TRP A 475 3.05 -9.42 1.99
CA TRP A 475 4.24 -9.64 2.83
C TRP A 475 5.24 -10.62 2.20
N ALA A 476 4.78 -11.39 1.21
CA ALA A 476 5.53 -12.50 0.63
C ALA A 476 6.52 -12.10 -0.46
N GLY A 477 6.65 -10.81 -0.83
CA GLY A 477 7.67 -10.32 -1.76
C GLY A 477 7.60 -10.90 -3.18
N GLU A 478 6.46 -11.47 -3.57
CA GLU A 478 6.25 -12.22 -4.81
C GLU A 478 6.27 -11.33 -6.07
N VAL A 479 6.61 -11.92 -7.23
CA VAL A 479 6.45 -11.24 -8.54
C VAL A 479 4.97 -11.31 -8.93
N LYS A 480 4.24 -10.22 -8.65
CA LYS A 480 2.76 -10.22 -8.66
C LYS A 480 2.19 -10.66 -10.00
N ASN A 481 1.17 -11.52 -9.94
CA ASN A 481 0.31 -11.77 -11.10
C ASN A 481 -0.57 -10.53 -11.32
N PHE A 482 -0.57 -9.99 -12.54
CA PHE A 482 -1.29 -8.76 -12.88
C PHE A 482 -1.76 -8.84 -14.33
N SER A 483 -3.01 -8.46 -14.58
CA SER A 483 -3.67 -8.60 -15.89
C SER A 483 -3.49 -7.37 -16.81
N GLY A 484 -3.09 -6.23 -16.25
CA GLY A 484 -2.76 -5.02 -17.00
C GLY A 484 -1.29 -4.94 -17.38
N ASP A 485 -0.83 -3.73 -17.69
CA ASP A 485 0.57 -3.42 -17.95
C ASP A 485 1.41 -3.52 -16.67
N TYR A 486 2.68 -3.89 -16.81
CA TYR A 486 3.53 -4.29 -15.70
C TYR A 486 4.97 -3.77 -15.88
N LEU A 487 5.54 -3.26 -14.80
CA LEU A 487 6.90 -2.73 -14.76
C LEU A 487 7.56 -3.11 -13.44
N MET A 488 8.56 -3.99 -13.48
CA MET A 488 9.47 -4.22 -12.36
C MET A 488 10.92 -4.18 -12.87
N LEU A 489 11.68 -3.23 -12.34
CA LEU A 489 13.12 -3.12 -12.57
C LEU A 489 13.86 -3.87 -11.47
N VAL A 490 14.76 -4.78 -11.83
CA VAL A 490 15.47 -5.65 -10.88
C VAL A 490 16.97 -5.60 -11.14
N ASP A 491 17.73 -4.97 -10.24
CA ASP A 491 19.20 -4.97 -10.27
C ASP A 491 19.78 -6.17 -9.51
N ALA A 492 20.92 -6.67 -9.99
CA ALA A 492 21.78 -7.60 -9.27
C ALA A 492 23.22 -7.08 -9.30
N ASN A 493 23.72 -6.57 -8.17
CA ASN A 493 25.05 -5.97 -8.08
C ASN A 493 26.12 -7.07 -8.00
N LEU A 494 26.86 -7.25 -9.10
CA LEU A 494 27.94 -8.23 -9.28
C LEU A 494 29.33 -7.58 -9.13
N ALA A 495 29.45 -6.50 -8.35
CA ALA A 495 30.72 -5.84 -8.00
C ALA A 495 31.29 -6.27 -6.62
N ALA A 496 30.55 -7.09 -5.84
CA ALA A 496 30.94 -7.57 -4.51
C ALA A 496 31.29 -6.47 -3.47
N LEU A 497 30.75 -5.25 -3.67
CA LEU A 497 30.95 -4.10 -2.80
C LEU A 497 29.66 -3.28 -2.65
N LYS A 498 29.56 -2.56 -1.53
CA LYS A 498 28.37 -1.90 -0.98
C LYS A 498 27.99 -0.59 -1.72
N THR A 499 28.05 -0.64 -3.04
CA THR A 499 27.94 0.50 -3.97
C THR A 499 26.49 0.97 -4.15
N ASP A 500 25.47 0.15 -3.91
CA ASP A 500 24.07 0.60 -4.05
C ASP A 500 23.71 1.74 -3.09
N SER A 501 24.43 1.84 -1.96
CA SER A 501 24.32 2.97 -1.02
C SER A 501 24.65 4.36 -1.62
N VAL A 502 25.21 4.42 -2.83
CA VAL A 502 25.51 5.66 -3.57
C VAL A 502 24.92 5.66 -4.99
N MET A 503 23.98 4.75 -5.30
CA MET A 503 23.34 4.65 -6.62
C MET A 503 21.98 5.35 -6.65
N ALA A 504 21.90 6.53 -7.26
CA ALA A 504 20.63 7.17 -7.58
C ALA A 504 20.04 6.61 -8.89
N ARG A 505 18.72 6.43 -8.92
CA ARG A 505 17.96 5.83 -10.03
C ARG A 505 16.79 6.73 -10.45
N THR A 506 16.65 6.92 -11.76
CA THR A 506 15.47 7.57 -12.38
C THR A 506 14.94 6.70 -13.50
N VAL A 507 13.72 6.20 -13.33
CA VAL A 507 12.98 5.38 -14.30
C VAL A 507 11.97 6.26 -15.03
N LYS A 508 12.11 6.40 -16.35
CA LYS A 508 11.09 7.02 -17.20
C LYS A 508 10.36 5.97 -18.01
N TYR A 509 9.09 5.75 -17.70
CA TYR A 509 8.16 4.94 -18.49
C TYR A 509 7.42 5.83 -19.51
N THR A 510 7.53 5.49 -20.80
CA THR A 510 6.83 6.20 -21.89
C THR A 510 6.01 5.21 -22.70
N LEU A 511 4.73 5.51 -22.90
CA LEU A 511 3.80 4.67 -23.67
C LEU A 511 3.23 5.48 -24.84
N THR A 512 3.32 4.93 -26.06
CA THR A 512 2.84 5.61 -27.28
C THR A 512 2.23 4.63 -28.28
N PRO A 513 1.21 5.00 -29.07
CA PRO A 513 0.75 4.18 -30.20
C PRO A 513 1.81 4.07 -31.30
N GLU A 514 1.87 2.95 -32.01
CA GLU A 514 2.79 2.77 -33.13
C GLU A 514 2.46 3.74 -34.30
N LYS A 515 3.45 4.56 -34.69
CA LYS A 515 3.25 5.72 -35.58
C LYS A 515 2.93 5.41 -37.06
N ASN A 516 2.98 4.14 -37.46
CA ASN A 516 2.83 3.72 -38.86
C ASN A 516 1.53 2.95 -39.15
N SER A 517 0.66 2.75 -38.15
CA SER A 517 -0.60 2.01 -38.31
C SER A 517 -1.68 2.87 -38.97
N LEU A 518 -1.91 2.70 -40.28
CA LEU A 518 -2.96 3.39 -41.04
C LEU A 518 -3.83 2.40 -41.84
N PRO A 519 -5.17 2.53 -41.85
CA PRO A 519 -6.06 3.35 -41.00
C PRO A 519 -7.04 2.54 -40.12
N ALA A 520 -7.66 3.21 -39.16
CA ALA A 520 -8.89 2.78 -38.44
C ALA A 520 -8.84 1.52 -37.54
N GLN A 521 -7.65 1.09 -37.12
CA GLN A 521 -7.46 0.32 -35.88
C GLN A 521 -6.48 1.11 -35.01
N ALA A 522 -6.72 1.21 -33.71
CA ALA A 522 -5.69 1.70 -32.79
C ALA A 522 -4.51 0.71 -32.84
N GLY A 523 -3.36 1.20 -33.30
CA GLY A 523 -2.16 0.40 -33.50
C GLY A 523 -1.52 -0.04 -32.19
N ASP A 524 -0.70 -1.08 -32.27
CA ASP A 524 -0.02 -1.70 -31.13
C ASP A 524 0.66 -0.65 -30.26
N MET A 525 0.50 -0.79 -28.94
CA MET A 525 1.09 0.15 -28.00
C MET A 525 2.55 -0.20 -27.76
N VAL A 526 3.40 0.81 -27.92
CA VAL A 526 4.85 0.70 -27.82
C VAL A 526 5.30 1.36 -26.52
N ALA A 527 5.85 0.55 -25.63
CA ALA A 527 6.46 0.97 -24.38
C ALA A 527 7.95 1.28 -24.59
N SER A 528 8.45 2.27 -23.85
CA SER A 528 9.86 2.66 -23.81
C SER A 528 10.24 3.02 -22.38
N VAL A 529 11.14 2.25 -21.80
CA VAL A 529 11.61 2.42 -20.42
C VAL A 529 13.06 2.89 -20.45
N ALA A 530 13.30 4.14 -20.06
CA ALA A 530 14.63 4.71 -19.94
C ALA A 530 15.02 4.81 -18.46
N VAL A 531 16.02 4.06 -18.02
CA VAL A 531 16.54 4.10 -16.65
C VAL A 531 17.90 4.76 -16.64
N THR A 532 17.97 5.93 -15.99
CA THR A 532 19.24 6.63 -15.72
C THR A 532 19.75 6.24 -14.34
N TYR A 533 20.91 5.60 -14.32
CA TYR A 533 21.70 5.28 -13.14
C TYR A 533 22.74 6.38 -12.92
N GLN A 534 22.99 6.78 -11.68
CA GLN A 534 24.06 7.72 -11.30
C GLN A 534 24.85 7.15 -10.12
N ASN A 535 26.15 6.94 -10.30
CA ASN A 535 27.06 6.53 -9.23
C ASN A 535 27.62 7.79 -8.57
N LEU A 536 27.02 8.18 -7.43
CA LEU A 536 27.36 9.40 -6.70
C LEU A 536 28.64 9.26 -5.84
N GLY A 537 29.17 8.04 -5.72
CA GLY A 537 30.34 7.75 -4.91
C GLY A 537 31.68 8.00 -5.60
N THR A 538 32.74 7.58 -4.92
CA THR A 538 34.12 7.49 -5.40
C THR A 538 34.62 6.05 -5.24
N PHE A 539 35.81 5.74 -5.74
CA PHE A 539 36.50 4.52 -5.31
C PHE A 539 36.89 4.64 -3.83
N SER A 540 36.39 3.72 -3.01
CA SER A 540 36.67 3.64 -1.57
C SER A 540 36.71 2.17 -1.13
N TRP A 541 36.92 1.92 0.17
CA TRP A 541 36.82 0.57 0.73
C TRP A 541 35.39 0.00 0.73
N LYS A 542 34.35 0.85 0.57
CA LYS A 542 32.93 0.43 0.48
C LYS A 542 32.39 0.42 -0.95
N THR A 543 32.91 1.30 -1.82
CA THR A 543 32.25 1.71 -3.08
C THR A 543 33.19 1.65 -4.27
N THR A 544 32.69 1.23 -5.42
CA THR A 544 33.47 1.04 -6.65
C THR A 544 32.63 1.32 -7.91
N ARG A 545 33.08 0.87 -9.08
CA ARG A 545 32.28 0.77 -10.30
C ARG A 545 31.01 -0.06 -10.02
N TYR A 546 29.84 0.50 -10.29
CA TYR A 546 28.60 -0.25 -10.14
C TYR A 546 28.45 -1.23 -11.30
N ARG A 547 28.61 -2.53 -11.06
CA ARG A 547 28.48 -3.59 -12.08
C ARG A 547 27.18 -4.35 -11.81
N THR A 548 26.17 -4.20 -12.67
CA THR A 548 24.86 -4.82 -12.47
C THR A 548 24.47 -5.70 -13.64
N TYR A 549 23.82 -6.83 -13.34
CA TYR A 549 22.93 -7.50 -14.28
C TYR A 549 21.49 -7.07 -13.97
N THR A 550 21.00 -6.10 -14.72
CA THR A 550 19.66 -5.55 -14.55
C THR A 550 18.68 -6.29 -15.44
N ARG A 551 17.50 -6.63 -14.90
CA ARG A 551 16.38 -7.24 -15.61
C ARG A 551 15.18 -6.30 -15.58
N LEU A 552 14.56 -6.09 -16.74
CA LEU A 552 13.27 -5.43 -16.85
C LEU A 552 12.19 -6.50 -17.02
N TYR A 553 11.32 -6.67 -16.03
CA TYR A 553 10.16 -7.56 -16.10
C TYR A 553 8.93 -6.77 -16.53
N VAL A 554 8.24 -7.30 -17.55
CA VAL A 554 7.12 -6.67 -18.27
C VAL A 554 6.03 -7.72 -18.54
N PRO A 555 4.83 -7.38 -19.07
CA PRO A 555 3.80 -8.37 -19.34
C PRO A 555 4.31 -9.52 -20.24
N SER A 556 3.94 -10.78 -19.92
CA SER A 556 4.29 -11.91 -20.80
C SER A 556 3.63 -11.74 -22.18
N GLY A 557 4.33 -12.18 -23.23
CA GLY A 557 3.97 -11.86 -24.62
C GLY A 557 4.37 -10.45 -25.09
N SER A 558 5.06 -9.63 -24.27
CA SER A 558 5.71 -8.41 -24.77
C SER A 558 6.89 -8.75 -25.68
N ASP A 559 7.02 -8.04 -26.80
CA ASP A 559 8.08 -8.28 -27.78
C ASP A 559 9.10 -7.15 -27.84
N LEU A 560 10.37 -7.49 -27.62
CA LEU A 560 11.50 -6.56 -27.57
C LEU A 560 11.82 -5.99 -28.95
N ILE A 561 11.73 -4.66 -29.08
CA ILE A 561 12.17 -3.91 -30.27
C ILE A 561 13.68 -3.62 -30.19
N GLY A 562 14.21 -3.42 -28.98
CA GLY A 562 15.65 -3.29 -28.74
C GLY A 562 16.01 -2.73 -27.36
N VAL A 563 17.32 -2.70 -27.08
CA VAL A 563 17.90 -2.03 -25.92
C VAL A 563 19.06 -1.14 -26.36
N TRP A 564 19.22 0.03 -25.74
CA TRP A 564 20.31 0.99 -25.98
C TRP A 564 20.98 1.37 -24.66
N ALA A 565 22.30 1.53 -24.67
CA ALA A 565 23.07 2.14 -23.58
C ALA A 565 23.63 3.49 -24.05
N ASP A 566 23.26 4.58 -23.39
CA ASP A 566 23.65 5.96 -23.75
C ASP A 566 23.38 6.33 -25.22
N GLY A 567 22.33 5.72 -25.81
CA GLY A 567 21.94 5.88 -27.22
C GLY A 567 22.59 4.89 -28.19
N VAL A 568 23.59 4.10 -27.76
CA VAL A 568 24.23 3.06 -28.57
C VAL A 568 23.42 1.76 -28.48
N PRO A 569 22.99 1.14 -29.59
CA PRO A 569 22.23 -0.11 -29.57
C PRO A 569 23.06 -1.29 -29.05
N LEU A 570 22.47 -2.10 -28.17
CA LEU A 570 23.04 -3.34 -27.66
C LEU A 570 22.65 -4.49 -28.58
N HIS A 571 23.49 -4.75 -29.59
CA HIS A 571 23.25 -5.78 -30.59
C HIS A 571 23.54 -7.19 -30.06
N ALA A 572 22.57 -8.10 -30.24
CA ALA A 572 22.78 -9.53 -30.03
C ALA A 572 23.53 -10.17 -31.22
N ILE A 573 24.85 -10.01 -31.26
CA ILE A 573 25.82 -10.79 -32.05
C ILE A 573 27.11 -10.95 -31.23
N ASN A 574 27.84 -12.04 -31.45
CA ASN A 574 28.89 -12.53 -30.56
C ASN A 574 30.06 -11.53 -30.28
N VAL A 575 30.62 -11.65 -29.07
CA VAL A 575 31.93 -11.12 -28.62
C VAL A 575 32.02 -9.62 -28.24
N LEU A 576 31.09 -9.13 -27.41
CA LEU A 576 31.36 -8.07 -26.40
C LEU A 576 30.41 -8.22 -25.18
N PRO A 577 30.71 -7.64 -24.02
CA PRO A 577 29.74 -7.48 -22.93
C PRO A 577 28.61 -6.55 -23.39
N GLY A 578 27.36 -7.05 -23.41
CA GLY A 578 26.22 -6.31 -23.96
C GLY A 578 25.16 -7.14 -24.70
N LYS A 579 25.20 -8.48 -24.60
CA LYS A 579 24.05 -9.31 -25.01
C LYS A 579 22.84 -8.96 -24.16
N VAL A 580 21.68 -8.77 -24.80
CA VAL A 580 20.38 -8.74 -24.12
C VAL A 580 19.85 -10.16 -24.02
N ASP A 581 19.53 -10.60 -22.80
CA ASP A 581 18.86 -11.87 -22.54
C ASP A 581 17.33 -11.65 -22.56
N VAL A 582 16.60 -12.52 -23.26
CA VAL A 582 15.15 -12.47 -23.38
C VAL A 582 14.58 -13.84 -23.05
N TYR A 583 13.70 -13.91 -22.06
CA TYR A 583 13.06 -15.13 -21.58
C TYR A 583 11.76 -14.79 -20.84
N ASP A 584 11.01 -15.82 -20.43
CA ASP A 584 9.79 -15.68 -19.63
C ASP A 584 9.99 -16.35 -18.27
N GLU A 585 9.55 -15.69 -17.19
CA GLU A 585 9.76 -16.07 -15.79
C GLU A 585 8.65 -15.43 -14.95
N PHE A 586 8.10 -16.12 -13.93
CA PHE A 586 7.02 -15.62 -13.05
C PHE A 586 5.80 -15.00 -13.77
N SER A 587 5.38 -15.61 -14.89
CA SER A 587 4.32 -15.12 -15.78
C SER A 587 4.57 -13.69 -16.29
N LYS A 588 5.84 -13.32 -16.49
CA LYS A 588 6.33 -12.08 -17.10
C LYS A 588 7.29 -12.40 -18.24
N ARG A 589 7.46 -11.46 -19.16
CA ARG A 589 8.63 -11.41 -20.05
C ARG A 589 9.75 -10.65 -19.32
N ALA A 590 10.97 -11.16 -19.36
CA ALA A 590 12.16 -10.52 -18.78
C ALA A 590 13.17 -10.12 -19.86
N PHE A 591 13.71 -8.90 -19.74
CA PHE A 591 14.78 -8.37 -20.59
C PHE A 591 16.03 -8.06 -19.76
N GLY A 592 16.98 -9.00 -19.72
CA GLY A 592 18.22 -8.90 -18.95
C GLY A 592 19.37 -8.24 -19.70
N VAL A 593 20.20 -7.45 -19.01
CA VAL A 593 21.38 -6.79 -19.57
C VAL A 593 22.44 -6.56 -18.50
N PHE A 594 23.72 -6.77 -18.84
CA PHE A 594 24.85 -6.42 -17.97
C PHE A 594 25.51 -5.11 -18.42
N PHE A 595 25.80 -4.22 -17.48
CA PHE A 595 26.57 -2.99 -17.72
C PHE A 595 27.32 -2.52 -16.47
N GLU A 596 28.17 -1.50 -16.63
CA GLU A 596 28.84 -0.83 -15.51
C GLU A 596 28.65 0.69 -15.50
N VAL A 597 28.68 1.29 -14.29
CA VAL A 597 28.65 2.74 -14.05
C VAL A 597 29.82 3.12 -13.15
N GLU A 598 30.83 3.75 -13.76
CA GLU A 598 32.01 4.26 -13.06
C GLU A 598 31.64 5.32 -12.00
N PRO A 599 32.42 5.47 -10.91
CA PRO A 599 32.18 6.50 -9.90
C PRO A 599 32.16 7.91 -10.50
N GLN A 600 31.26 8.75 -9.98
CA GLN A 600 30.97 10.11 -10.50
C GLN A 600 30.52 10.15 -11.97
N LYS A 601 29.94 9.06 -12.49
CA LYS A 601 29.31 8.99 -13.81
C LYS A 601 27.85 8.59 -13.73
N ALA A 602 27.14 8.87 -14.82
CA ALA A 602 25.80 8.38 -15.09
C ALA A 602 25.80 7.50 -16.34
N LYS A 603 24.81 6.62 -16.43
CA LYS A 603 24.52 5.79 -17.61
C LYS A 603 23.01 5.64 -17.77
N THR A 604 22.51 5.76 -18.98
CA THR A 604 21.08 5.53 -19.29
C THR A 604 20.92 4.30 -20.14
N ILE A 605 20.20 3.30 -19.62
CA ILE A 605 19.76 2.13 -20.38
C ILE A 605 18.32 2.36 -20.83
N VAL A 606 18.02 2.10 -22.10
CA VAL A 606 16.68 2.25 -22.67
C VAL A 606 16.23 0.92 -23.25
N TRP A 607 15.14 0.35 -22.74
CA TRP A 607 14.44 -0.78 -23.36
C TRP A 607 13.25 -0.25 -24.15
N LYS A 608 12.93 -0.86 -25.29
CA LYS A 608 11.72 -0.56 -26.07
C LYS A 608 11.07 -1.85 -26.54
N TYR A 609 9.75 -1.97 -26.38
CA TYR A 609 9.00 -3.18 -26.67
C TYR A 609 7.55 -2.89 -27.07
N LYS A 610 6.89 -3.85 -27.74
CA LYS A 610 5.43 -3.84 -27.93
C LYS A 610 4.75 -4.46 -26.72
N LEU A 611 3.61 -3.89 -26.31
CA LEU A 611 2.70 -4.53 -25.35
C LEU A 611 1.90 -5.66 -26.03
N PRO A 612 1.57 -6.74 -25.31
CA PRO A 612 0.78 -7.86 -25.85
C PRO A 612 -0.66 -7.47 -26.17
N ASP A 613 -1.28 -8.22 -27.09
CA ASP A 613 -2.65 -8.02 -27.57
C ASP A 613 -3.69 -7.90 -26.47
N ALA A 614 -3.53 -8.62 -25.35
CA ALA A 614 -4.44 -8.54 -24.20
C ALA A 614 -4.54 -7.12 -23.61
N ILE A 615 -3.43 -6.38 -23.55
CA ILE A 615 -3.41 -5.00 -23.04
C ILE A 615 -3.81 -4.02 -24.14
N ASN A 616 -3.40 -4.26 -25.40
CA ASN A 616 -3.91 -3.49 -26.55
C ASN A 616 -5.45 -3.57 -26.64
N ALA A 617 -6.05 -4.71 -26.29
CA ALA A 617 -7.50 -4.90 -26.21
C ALA A 617 -8.15 -4.18 -25.02
N GLN A 618 -7.56 -4.21 -23.83
CA GLN A 618 -8.04 -3.41 -22.68
C GLN A 618 -8.08 -1.92 -23.03
N ILE A 619 -7.01 -1.40 -23.62
CA ILE A 619 -6.90 0.01 -24.05
C ILE A 619 -8.00 0.34 -25.06
N LYS A 620 -8.22 -0.51 -26.08
CA LYS A 620 -9.32 -0.33 -27.06
C LYS A 620 -10.70 -0.33 -26.40
N ASN A 621 -10.90 -1.12 -25.34
CA ASN A 621 -12.13 -1.18 -24.56
C ASN A 621 -12.27 -0.02 -23.54
N GLY A 622 -11.33 0.94 -23.53
CA GLY A 622 -11.41 2.15 -22.71
C GLY A 622 -10.73 2.06 -21.34
N GLU A 623 -9.97 1.00 -21.03
CA GLU A 623 -9.30 0.82 -19.73
C GLU A 623 -7.80 0.58 -19.87
N TYR A 624 -7.00 1.19 -18.99
CA TYR A 624 -5.57 0.93 -18.87
C TYR A 624 -5.15 0.96 -17.40
N SER A 625 -4.45 -0.08 -16.97
CA SER A 625 -3.90 -0.22 -15.62
C SER A 625 -2.43 -0.60 -15.71
N LEU A 626 -1.55 0.14 -15.04
CA LEU A 626 -0.12 -0.14 -14.92
C LEU A 626 0.25 -0.43 -13.47
N LEU A 627 0.82 -1.60 -13.19
CA LEU A 627 1.51 -1.91 -11.94
C LEU A 627 3.01 -1.63 -12.09
N VAL A 628 3.51 -0.64 -11.36
CA VAL A 628 4.94 -0.45 -11.11
C VAL A 628 5.28 -1.13 -9.79
N GLN A 629 5.90 -2.31 -9.86
CA GLN A 629 6.31 -3.09 -8.70
C GLN A 629 7.75 -2.73 -8.30
N LYS A 630 7.97 -2.41 -7.02
CA LYS A 630 9.31 -2.17 -6.47
C LYS A 630 10.04 -3.50 -6.26
N GLN A 631 11.32 -3.54 -6.61
CA GLN A 631 12.26 -4.56 -6.15
C GLN A 631 12.37 -4.48 -4.62
N PRO A 632 12.38 -5.62 -3.89
CA PRO A 632 12.70 -5.59 -2.47
C PRO A 632 14.08 -5.01 -2.18
N GLY A 633 14.30 -4.53 -0.96
CA GLY A 633 15.56 -3.97 -0.48
C GLY A 633 15.95 -2.60 -1.02
N ILE A 634 15.62 -2.24 -2.27
CA ILE A 634 15.73 -0.86 -2.76
C ILE A 634 14.95 0.07 -1.83
N ILE A 635 15.54 1.18 -1.39
CA ILE A 635 14.85 2.21 -0.60
C ILE A 635 13.77 2.86 -1.49
N ASP A 636 14.19 3.66 -2.46
CA ASP A 636 13.31 4.33 -3.42
C ASP A 636 13.94 4.42 -4.82
N PHE A 637 13.14 4.88 -5.79
CA PHE A 637 13.63 5.44 -7.05
C PHE A 637 12.71 6.55 -7.57
N ASN A 638 13.22 7.42 -8.45
CA ASN A 638 12.41 8.45 -9.09
C ASN A 638 11.67 7.85 -10.31
N LEU A 639 10.34 7.92 -10.34
CA LEU A 639 9.53 7.51 -11.48
C LEU A 639 9.06 8.73 -12.28
N GLN A 640 9.06 8.61 -13.61
CA GLN A 640 8.43 9.56 -14.53
C GLN A 640 7.54 8.80 -15.51
N LEU A 641 6.28 9.21 -15.65
CA LEU A 641 5.32 8.64 -16.61
C LEU A 641 5.05 9.65 -17.73
N ASP A 642 5.06 9.17 -18.98
CA ASP A 642 4.61 9.89 -20.18
C ASP A 642 3.72 8.94 -21.00
N LEU A 643 2.43 8.87 -20.64
CA LEU A 643 1.47 7.95 -21.25
C LEU A 643 0.65 8.69 -22.31
N GLN A 644 0.64 8.20 -23.54
CA GLN A 644 -0.08 8.80 -24.67
C GLN A 644 -1.02 7.76 -25.29
N PHE A 645 -2.30 8.10 -25.43
CA PHE A 645 -3.35 7.23 -25.95
C PHE A 645 -3.96 7.80 -27.25
N ALA A 646 -4.65 6.96 -28.01
CA ALA A 646 -5.39 7.38 -29.20
C ALA A 646 -6.75 8.02 -28.85
N GLN A 647 -7.49 7.42 -27.92
CA GLN A 647 -8.69 7.99 -27.29
C GLN A 647 -8.32 9.11 -26.31
N LYS A 648 -9.31 9.96 -25.95
CA LYS A 648 -9.12 10.93 -24.86
C LYS A 648 -9.21 10.23 -23.50
N ILE A 649 -8.65 10.85 -22.47
CA ILE A 649 -8.74 10.39 -21.08
C ILE A 649 -10.04 10.94 -20.46
N LYS A 650 -10.91 10.04 -20.04
CA LYS A 650 -12.19 10.32 -19.36
C LYS A 650 -11.99 10.50 -17.86
N GLN A 651 -11.12 9.68 -17.25
CA GLN A 651 -10.78 9.76 -15.83
C GLN A 651 -9.39 9.15 -15.59
N SER A 652 -8.68 9.62 -14.55
CA SER A 652 -7.43 9.04 -14.07
C SER A 652 -7.32 9.17 -12.54
N VAL A 653 -6.79 8.16 -11.87
CA VAL A 653 -6.55 8.14 -10.41
C VAL A 653 -5.19 8.77 -10.08
N LYS A 654 -4.86 9.02 -8.80
CA LYS A 654 -3.57 9.60 -8.32
C LYS A 654 -3.24 11.03 -8.79
N GLY A 655 -4.24 11.90 -8.99
CA GLY A 655 -3.98 13.33 -9.29
C GLY A 655 -3.28 13.60 -10.61
N LEU A 656 -3.24 12.60 -11.51
CA LEU A 656 -2.60 12.65 -12.80
C LEU A 656 -3.18 13.79 -13.66
N SER A 657 -2.33 14.76 -14.03
CA SER A 657 -2.74 15.89 -14.87
C SER A 657 -2.89 15.46 -16.33
N ALA A 658 -4.12 15.13 -16.73
CA ALA A 658 -4.46 14.71 -18.08
C ALA A 658 -4.59 15.91 -19.05
N ALA A 659 -3.81 15.90 -20.13
CA ALA A 659 -3.87 16.85 -21.23
C ALA A 659 -4.49 16.18 -22.46
N LYS A 660 -5.82 16.17 -22.55
CA LYS A 660 -6.65 15.48 -23.56
C LYS A 660 -6.44 13.96 -23.62
N ASN A 661 -5.35 13.50 -24.21
CA ASN A 661 -5.00 12.10 -24.46
C ASN A 661 -3.59 11.74 -23.97
N GLN A 662 -2.93 12.65 -23.24
CA GLN A 662 -1.62 12.44 -22.63
C GLN A 662 -1.68 12.64 -21.11
N ILE A 663 -1.01 11.77 -20.37
CA ILE A 663 -0.70 11.94 -18.95
C ILE A 663 0.79 12.19 -18.80
N LYS A 664 1.16 13.18 -17.98
CA LYS A 664 2.51 13.33 -17.45
C LYS A 664 2.49 13.38 -15.93
N HIS A 665 3.42 12.65 -15.32
CA HIS A 665 3.49 12.48 -13.88
C HIS A 665 4.91 12.16 -13.42
N ALA A 666 5.22 12.49 -12.17
CA ALA A 666 6.45 12.07 -11.52
C ALA A 666 6.22 11.91 -10.01
N GLU A 667 6.75 10.84 -9.42
CA GLU A 667 6.77 10.60 -7.98
C GLU A 667 8.03 9.84 -7.57
N VAL A 668 8.34 9.84 -6.27
CA VAL A 668 9.32 8.92 -5.68
C VAL A 668 8.59 7.62 -5.33
N VAL A 669 9.17 6.48 -5.71
CA VAL A 669 8.55 5.15 -5.56
C VAL A 669 9.28 4.36 -4.51
N ASP A 670 8.67 4.31 -3.33
CA ASP A 670 9.09 3.61 -2.11
C ASP A 670 8.37 2.27 -1.88
N ARG A 671 7.30 1.99 -2.63
CA ARG A 671 6.46 0.78 -2.54
C ARG A 671 5.79 0.49 -3.90
N ASP A 672 5.06 -0.61 -4.02
CA ASP A 672 4.31 -0.92 -5.25
C ASP A 672 3.24 0.14 -5.55
N GLN A 673 3.13 0.56 -6.82
CA GLN A 673 2.21 1.60 -7.26
C GLN A 673 1.34 1.15 -8.44
N ILE A 674 0.04 1.39 -8.37
CA ILE A 674 -0.91 1.09 -9.45
C ILE A 674 -1.46 2.41 -10.03
N TYR A 675 -1.49 2.50 -11.36
CA TYR A 675 -1.97 3.66 -12.12
C TYR A 675 -3.12 3.23 -13.04
N ASN A 676 -4.34 3.67 -12.72
CA ASN A 676 -5.54 3.36 -13.49
C ASN A 676 -6.01 4.58 -14.28
N VAL A 677 -6.31 4.35 -15.56
CA VAL A 677 -6.73 5.34 -16.56
C VAL A 677 -7.95 4.78 -17.29
N TRP A 678 -9.00 5.60 -17.38
CA TRP A 678 -10.19 5.32 -18.18
C TRP A 678 -10.26 6.30 -19.33
N LEU A 679 -10.53 5.79 -20.52
CA LEU A 679 -10.59 6.54 -21.76
C LEU A 679 -12.05 6.81 -22.17
N GLU A 680 -12.23 7.70 -23.14
CA GLU A 680 -13.47 7.76 -23.91
C GLU A 680 -13.52 6.59 -24.91
N GLU A 681 -14.72 6.10 -25.23
CA GLU A 681 -14.98 5.07 -26.24
C GLU A 681 -14.61 5.56 -27.66
#